data_AF-A0AAV4FWW9-F1
#
_entry.id   AF-A0AAV4FWW9-F1
#
_cell.length_a   1.000
_cell.length_b   1.000
_cell.length_c   1.000
_cell.angle_alpha   90.00
_cell.angle_beta   90.00
_cell.angle_gamma   90.00
#
_symmetry.space_group_name_H-M   'P 1'
#
loop_
_entity.id
_entity.type
_entity.pdbx_description
1 polymer ?
#
loop_
_entity_poly.entity_id
_entity_poly.type
_entity_poly.pdbx_seq_one_letter_code
_entity_poly.pdbx_strand_id
1 'polypeptide(L)'
;MEKLVAAINSVDQVEDALKGFLIALSAGNEKSTALKRMAVANGIVQCLTNLLKRSWGYLEAEKLTVNSVGDDLGKDSNGRQGKETVTTVLALSCIYHICDGSHFSHYQKFVDKDFVSTLLGYIIPDPALMTPPYITNHFFQFGSAYEATVKAAISSSNNEGYVFVCFEEDKNSVGSPKKASSNSQSSGASQTGNAKQTELKFYEPVYYETVINKPVEIKPCQVLFSTETKSADLAEYLVSAGVAWPHKDQMIFNRERSKTNKLSQSLDSADISKKAIAAKVTCILRGNYFWVVIGEEKMSQMQQIARGMSHLKAKLANVRPKKLDVVAAKVKTALEERLLRARVIREEEKMFQVLDVDSGCMHRVSACDVYNLPSIFNLMKYPPLATLACLQGVYPTPLDVRAPELALGSLARIIRNDSIITVTNLLQSGIMNVLPGFVNCPDLEVAYRALDLVANLTSYRINAVRSVPWFNLIPAILATLQVCMQRTAENRKMLYSKKLTSTPNSKESTPPRSSDESLSSSDSSECDRSMSYPPVSVICEDNLRTNAIVESCIACLANCMFMSVKGKSAFYQNHGLDKVIQAFSLYYNNEIIRLLCLKTLANYVYFNTTSNPCLKRFRYRGLKTQRNVTGNCADDNSSSDVKTTSRTTDAGTDSDEDSGNEEEEELSSLDVSPQSFANVDMHRSSSFTSEDSEDGSCLPSRYYIRGDKMPFTHDATHELQLTSRPSKSDFAAVICGFLNTGRIGTIYLGLNPKDSSVVGVELDHDARDELRMGVDHLLVESLTPGVLHLQFHLEFVPVVDMPTKPNGSDKGATASDDEATLPVFRLGHDYIVEIEVRPLPNVIYCCSGNECFYRLDGKTVVLDCQLIRQLLILEEEADCVEQIVQLRQELQTLQAEADQLQSLS
;
A
#
# COMPACT_ATOMS: atom_id res chain seq x y z
N MET A 1 -32.23 25.69 10.96
CA MET A 1 -31.83 24.99 12.19
C MET A 1 -32.99 24.16 12.73
N GLU A 2 -34.05 24.77 13.28
CA GLU A 2 -35.24 24.02 13.75
C GLU A 2 -35.86 23.12 12.68
N LYS A 3 -36.08 23.65 11.46
CA LYS A 3 -36.54 22.86 10.31
C LYS A 3 -35.61 21.70 9.97
N LEU A 4 -34.29 21.85 10.15
CA LEU A 4 -33.32 20.79 9.88
C LEU A 4 -33.40 19.70 10.95
N VAL A 5 -33.50 20.07 12.23
CA VAL A 5 -33.67 19.11 13.33
C VAL A 5 -34.98 18.34 13.18
N ALA A 6 -36.08 19.04 12.84
CA ALA A 6 -37.35 18.40 12.55
C ALA A 6 -37.28 17.48 11.32
N ALA A 7 -36.61 17.93 10.25
CA ALA A 7 -36.43 17.13 9.04
C ALA A 7 -35.55 15.91 9.25
N ILE A 8 -34.46 15.98 10.04
CA ILE A 8 -33.59 14.81 10.33
C ILE A 8 -34.39 13.64 10.95
N ASN A 9 -35.47 13.94 11.66
CA ASN A 9 -36.37 12.94 12.22
C ASN A 9 -37.41 12.40 11.20
N SER A 10 -37.59 13.06 10.05
CA SER A 10 -38.57 12.75 9.00
C SER A 10 -37.91 12.30 7.70
N VAL A 11 -38.01 11.00 7.37
CA VAL A 11 -37.30 10.37 6.24
C VAL A 11 -37.50 11.11 4.90
N ASP A 12 -38.70 11.64 4.63
CA ASP A 12 -39.04 12.21 3.33
C ASP A 12 -38.51 13.64 3.09
N GLN A 13 -38.12 14.36 4.15
CA GLN A 13 -37.68 15.76 4.05
C GLN A 13 -36.19 15.96 4.36
N VAL A 14 -35.49 14.92 4.82
CA VAL A 14 -34.07 15.01 5.22
C VAL A 14 -33.21 15.52 4.06
N GLU A 15 -33.42 14.98 2.86
CA GLU A 15 -32.58 15.27 1.70
C GLU A 15 -32.59 16.76 1.33
N ASP A 16 -33.79 17.35 1.17
CA ASP A 16 -33.93 18.76 0.82
C ASP A 16 -33.46 19.69 1.94
N ALA A 17 -33.70 19.31 3.21
CA ALA A 17 -33.21 20.06 4.35
C ALA A 17 -31.67 20.08 4.41
N LEU A 18 -31.02 18.93 4.15
CA LEU A 18 -29.56 18.85 4.09
C LEU A 18 -28.99 19.61 2.90
N LYS A 19 -29.62 19.55 1.71
CA LYS A 19 -29.20 20.36 0.55
C LYS A 19 -29.24 21.86 0.86
N GLY A 20 -30.36 22.35 1.39
CA GLY A 20 -30.50 23.76 1.76
C GLY A 20 -29.49 24.18 2.83
N PHE A 21 -29.22 23.30 3.81
CA PHE A 21 -28.22 23.55 4.84
C PHE A 21 -26.79 23.57 4.28
N LEU A 22 -26.45 22.63 3.40
CA LEU A 22 -25.15 22.55 2.73
C LEU A 22 -24.86 23.81 1.91
N ILE A 23 -25.83 24.30 1.13
CA ILE A 23 -25.71 25.56 0.36
C ILE A 23 -25.41 26.74 1.30
N ALA A 24 -26.07 26.80 2.45
CA ALA A 24 -25.83 27.85 3.43
C ALA A 24 -24.43 27.74 4.08
N LEU A 25 -23.96 26.51 4.34
CA LEU A 25 -22.61 26.26 4.86
C LEU A 25 -21.52 26.58 3.83
N SER A 26 -21.74 26.36 2.54
CA SER A 26 -20.74 26.57 1.49
C SER A 26 -20.57 28.03 1.04
N ALA A 27 -21.43 28.96 1.49
CA ALA A 27 -21.47 30.36 1.02
C ALA A 27 -20.20 31.19 1.30
N GLY A 28 -19.23 30.67 2.05
CA GLY A 28 -17.89 31.26 2.21
C GLY A 28 -17.81 32.64 2.91
N ASN A 29 -18.93 33.18 3.38
CA ASN A 29 -19.06 34.50 4.01
C ASN A 29 -19.12 34.40 5.55
N GLU A 30 -19.07 35.54 6.24
CA GLU A 30 -19.15 35.60 7.72
C GLU A 30 -20.43 34.94 8.26
N LYS A 31 -21.54 35.02 7.51
CA LYS A 31 -22.81 34.37 7.87
C LYS A 31 -22.66 32.85 7.89
N SER A 32 -21.90 32.25 6.98
CA SER A 32 -21.57 30.82 7.00
C SER A 32 -20.76 30.46 8.25
N THR A 33 -19.76 31.25 8.63
CA THR A 33 -18.99 31.01 9.87
C THR A 33 -19.87 31.11 11.12
N ALA A 34 -20.75 32.10 11.19
CA ALA A 34 -21.74 32.20 12.26
C ALA A 34 -22.68 30.99 12.28
N LEU A 35 -23.16 30.55 11.11
CA LEU A 35 -24.01 29.37 10.96
C LEU A 35 -23.30 28.08 11.43
N LYS A 36 -22.02 27.88 11.10
CA LYS A 36 -21.21 26.74 11.58
C LYS A 36 -21.13 26.73 13.11
N ARG A 37 -20.83 27.88 13.73
CA ARG A 37 -20.79 28.03 15.19
C ARG A 37 -22.16 27.72 15.82
N MET A 38 -23.23 28.23 15.23
CA MET A 38 -24.59 27.94 15.68
C MET A 38 -24.92 26.45 15.52
N ALA A 39 -24.53 25.81 14.41
CA ALA A 39 -24.73 24.38 14.17
C ALA A 39 -24.11 23.53 15.29
N VAL A 40 -22.86 23.84 15.67
CA VAL A 40 -22.19 23.18 16.80
C VAL A 40 -22.91 23.46 18.12
N ALA A 41 -23.22 24.72 18.42
CA ALA A 41 -23.85 25.11 19.69
C ALA A 41 -25.24 24.49 19.92
N ASN A 42 -25.98 24.20 18.84
CA ASN A 42 -27.31 23.59 18.90
C ASN A 42 -27.29 22.07 18.70
N GLY A 43 -26.13 21.41 18.79
CA GLY A 43 -26.03 19.95 18.70
C GLY A 43 -26.33 19.36 17.32
N ILE A 44 -26.30 20.16 16.25
CA ILE A 44 -26.59 19.69 14.87
C ILE A 44 -25.59 18.62 14.45
N VAL A 45 -24.32 18.73 14.87
CA VAL A 45 -23.32 17.69 14.55
C VAL A 45 -23.73 16.35 15.14
N GLN A 46 -24.23 16.30 16.38
CA GLN A 46 -24.72 15.06 16.98
C GLN A 46 -25.94 14.50 16.23
N CYS A 47 -26.85 15.37 15.77
CA CYS A 47 -27.97 14.94 14.93
C CYS A 47 -27.48 14.32 13.61
N LEU A 48 -26.47 14.91 12.97
CA LEU A 48 -25.87 14.37 11.74
C LEU A 48 -25.12 13.06 12.02
N THR A 49 -24.39 12.94 13.12
CA THR A 49 -23.73 11.69 13.54
C THR A 49 -24.75 10.58 13.76
N ASN A 50 -25.85 10.87 14.46
CA ASN A 50 -26.93 9.91 14.68
C ASN A 50 -27.61 9.52 13.36
N LEU A 51 -27.80 10.46 12.44
CA LEU A 51 -28.32 10.18 11.09
C LEU A 51 -27.37 9.26 10.31
N LEU A 52 -26.05 9.51 10.39
CA LEU A 52 -25.05 8.66 9.76
C LEU A 52 -25.00 7.27 10.39
N LYS A 53 -25.12 7.14 11.70
CA LYS A 53 -25.23 5.83 12.36
C LYS A 53 -26.49 5.09 11.98
N ARG A 54 -27.62 5.79 11.88
CA ARG A 54 -28.89 5.21 11.43
C ARG A 54 -28.78 4.75 9.98
N SER A 55 -28.17 5.55 9.13
CA SER A 55 -27.92 5.20 7.72
C SER A 55 -26.98 4.00 7.64
N TRP A 56 -25.90 3.98 8.41
CA TRP A 56 -24.98 2.83 8.52
C TRP A 56 -25.70 1.58 9.04
N GLY A 57 -26.50 1.72 10.08
CA GLY A 57 -27.31 0.65 10.65
C GLY A 57 -28.38 0.14 9.69
N TYR A 58 -28.96 0.99 8.83
CA TYR A 58 -29.82 0.53 7.74
C TYR A 58 -29.02 -0.19 6.67
N LEU A 59 -27.84 0.30 6.31
CA LEU A 59 -26.97 -0.37 5.36
C LEU A 59 -26.51 -1.74 5.90
N GLU A 60 -26.26 -1.87 7.21
CA GLU A 60 -25.96 -3.14 7.88
C GLU A 60 -27.20 -4.02 8.06
N ALA A 61 -28.33 -3.45 8.45
CA ALA A 61 -29.58 -4.19 8.60
C ALA A 61 -30.11 -4.66 7.26
N GLU A 62 -29.94 -3.91 6.17
CA GLU A 62 -30.24 -4.32 4.80
C GLU A 62 -29.27 -5.43 4.36
N LYS A 63 -28.00 -5.42 4.80
CA LYS A 63 -27.13 -6.61 4.65
C LYS A 63 -27.70 -7.84 5.37
N LEU A 64 -28.49 -7.67 6.44
CA LEU A 64 -29.02 -8.76 7.29
C LEU A 64 -30.49 -9.16 7.02
N THR A 65 -31.35 -8.26 6.54
CA THR A 65 -32.82 -8.42 6.44
C THR A 65 -33.32 -8.89 5.08
N VAL A 66 -32.46 -8.92 4.05
CA VAL A 66 -32.76 -9.62 2.79
C VAL A 66 -32.97 -11.13 3.02
N ASN A 67 -32.74 -11.63 4.24
CA ASN A 67 -32.98 -13.00 4.69
C ASN A 67 -34.46 -13.34 4.98
N SER A 68 -35.40 -12.39 5.01
CA SER A 68 -36.80 -12.69 5.32
C SER A 68 -37.81 -11.79 4.60
N VAL A 69 -38.81 -12.42 3.97
CA VAL A 69 -40.06 -11.86 3.42
C VAL A 69 -40.08 -11.58 1.91
N GLY A 70 -41.04 -12.23 1.25
CA GLY A 70 -41.21 -12.30 -0.19
C GLY A 70 -42.04 -11.17 -0.83
N ASP A 71 -41.87 -11.16 -2.14
CA ASP A 71 -42.76 -10.79 -3.25
C ASP A 71 -43.34 -9.39 -3.51
N ASP A 72 -43.45 -8.42 -2.59
CA ASP A 72 -44.08 -7.13 -2.96
C ASP A 72 -43.23 -5.85 -2.84
N LEU A 73 -41.97 -5.91 -2.38
CA LEU A 73 -41.17 -4.70 -2.07
C LEU A 73 -40.18 -4.24 -3.16
N GLY A 74 -40.07 -4.93 -4.29
CA GLY A 74 -38.95 -4.76 -5.21
C GLY A 74 -38.89 -3.45 -6.01
N LYS A 75 -39.94 -2.60 -6.01
CA LYS A 75 -39.88 -1.28 -6.68
C LYS A 75 -39.47 -0.15 -5.74
N ASP A 76 -39.68 -0.33 -4.43
CA ASP A 76 -39.41 0.71 -3.44
C ASP A 76 -38.01 0.60 -2.82
N SER A 77 -37.41 -0.59 -2.77
CA SER A 77 -36.09 -0.81 -2.16
C SER A 77 -34.94 -0.08 -2.88
N ASN A 78 -34.87 -0.15 -4.21
CA ASN A 78 -33.85 0.57 -4.99
C ASN A 78 -33.97 2.09 -4.83
N GLY A 79 -35.20 2.60 -4.73
CA GLY A 79 -35.43 4.02 -4.47
C GLY A 79 -34.96 4.43 -3.07
N ARG A 80 -35.14 3.55 -2.08
CA ARG A 80 -34.72 3.80 -0.70
C ARG A 80 -33.21 3.78 -0.53
N GLN A 81 -32.50 2.79 -1.08
CA GLN A 81 -31.04 2.71 -1.00
C GLN A 81 -30.37 3.93 -1.66
N GLY A 82 -30.89 4.35 -2.82
CA GLY A 82 -30.44 5.58 -3.48
C GLY A 82 -30.61 6.81 -2.60
N LYS A 83 -31.79 6.97 -1.98
CA LYS A 83 -32.07 8.07 -1.04
C LYS A 83 -31.16 8.05 0.20
N GLU A 84 -30.92 6.87 0.78
CA GLU A 84 -30.05 6.73 1.96
C GLU A 84 -28.58 7.04 1.61
N THR A 85 -28.11 6.63 0.43
CA THR A 85 -26.76 6.96 -0.07
C THR A 85 -26.61 8.47 -0.26
N VAL A 86 -27.58 9.12 -0.93
CA VAL A 86 -27.59 10.58 -1.12
C VAL A 86 -27.63 11.31 0.23
N THR A 87 -28.47 10.86 1.16
CA THR A 87 -28.59 11.42 2.51
C THR A 87 -27.28 11.30 3.28
N THR A 88 -26.62 10.15 3.20
CA THR A 88 -25.32 9.89 3.84
C THR A 88 -24.26 10.86 3.34
N VAL A 89 -24.14 11.03 2.02
CA VAL A 89 -23.15 11.93 1.42
C VAL A 89 -23.45 13.39 1.76
N LEU A 90 -24.72 13.80 1.75
CA LEU A 90 -25.11 15.14 2.14
C LEU A 90 -24.78 15.41 3.62
N ALA A 91 -25.04 14.45 4.50
CA ALA A 91 -24.73 14.56 5.93
C ALA A 91 -23.21 14.67 6.17
N LEU A 92 -22.41 13.80 5.53
CA LEU A 92 -20.94 13.88 5.56
C LEU A 92 -20.43 15.21 4.99
N SER A 93 -21.05 15.73 3.92
CA SER A 93 -20.70 17.03 3.33
C SER A 93 -20.95 18.17 4.32
N CYS A 94 -22.09 18.14 5.01
CA CYS A 94 -22.40 19.12 6.05
C CYS A 94 -21.37 19.07 7.19
N ILE A 95 -21.02 17.87 7.67
CA ILE A 95 -19.98 17.68 8.69
C ILE A 95 -18.63 18.23 8.21
N TYR A 96 -18.21 17.89 6.99
CA TYR A 96 -16.98 18.38 6.39
C TYR A 96 -16.91 19.92 6.38
N HIS A 97 -17.99 20.59 5.94
CA HIS A 97 -18.03 22.06 5.93
C HIS A 97 -18.09 22.68 7.32
N ILE A 98 -18.74 22.05 8.30
CA ILE A 98 -18.74 22.50 9.71
C ILE A 98 -17.30 22.44 10.28
N CYS A 99 -16.54 21.40 9.92
CA CYS A 99 -15.13 21.25 10.31
C CYS A 99 -14.21 22.25 9.57
N ASP A 100 -14.59 22.75 8.40
CA ASP A 100 -13.79 23.70 7.59
C ASP A 100 -13.94 25.18 8.03
N GLY A 101 -13.95 25.49 9.33
CA GLY A 101 -14.05 26.89 9.78
C GLY A 101 -14.50 27.14 11.21
N SER A 102 -14.68 26.09 12.01
CA SER A 102 -14.94 26.27 13.44
C SER A 102 -13.64 26.61 14.17
N HIS A 103 -13.69 27.56 15.13
CA HIS A 103 -12.56 27.83 16.02
C HIS A 103 -12.29 26.62 16.94
N PHE A 104 -11.03 26.45 17.35
CA PHE A 104 -10.54 25.38 18.22
C PHE A 104 -11.47 25.09 19.41
N SER A 105 -11.92 26.15 20.10
CA SER A 105 -12.76 26.06 21.31
C SER A 105 -14.13 25.40 21.10
N HIS A 106 -14.58 25.27 19.86
CA HIS A 106 -15.87 24.64 19.55
C HIS A 106 -15.77 23.13 19.28
N TYR A 107 -14.59 22.61 18.88
CA TYR A 107 -14.44 21.17 18.57
C TYR A 107 -14.64 20.30 19.80
N GLN A 108 -14.12 20.71 20.95
CA GLN A 108 -14.26 19.97 22.21
C GLN A 108 -15.71 19.71 22.62
N LYS A 109 -16.68 20.47 22.08
CA LYS A 109 -18.10 20.30 22.39
C LYS A 109 -18.76 19.14 21.66
N PHE A 110 -18.18 18.65 20.55
CA PHE A 110 -18.82 17.63 19.71
C PHE A 110 -17.87 16.54 19.21
N VAL A 111 -16.55 16.75 19.25
CA VAL A 111 -15.57 15.73 18.89
C VAL A 111 -15.41 14.78 20.06
N ASP A 112 -16.31 13.81 20.15
CA ASP A 112 -16.23 12.70 21.09
C ASP A 112 -15.77 11.41 20.38
N LYS A 113 -15.56 10.36 21.18
CA LYS A 113 -15.16 9.03 20.67
C LYS A 113 -16.19 8.49 19.67
N ASP A 114 -17.45 8.83 19.86
CA ASP A 114 -18.57 8.31 19.10
C ASP A 114 -18.64 8.91 17.69
N PHE A 115 -18.44 10.21 17.58
CA PHE A 115 -18.30 10.94 16.34
C PHE A 115 -17.09 10.45 15.53
N VAL A 116 -15.92 10.33 16.17
CA VAL A 116 -14.71 9.80 15.53
C VAL A 116 -14.94 8.37 15.04
N SER A 117 -15.51 7.50 15.87
CA SER A 117 -15.83 6.13 15.48
C SER A 117 -16.84 6.06 14.33
N THR A 118 -17.79 6.98 14.27
CA THR A 118 -18.77 7.06 13.18
C THR A 118 -18.07 7.42 11.87
N LEU A 119 -17.22 8.45 11.86
CA LEU A 119 -16.44 8.82 10.67
C LEU A 119 -15.48 7.70 10.25
N LEU A 120 -14.83 7.05 11.22
CA LEU A 120 -13.98 5.89 10.96
C LEU A 120 -14.76 4.73 10.35
N GLY A 121 -16.02 4.49 10.73
CA GLY A 121 -16.85 3.44 10.11
C GLY A 121 -17.07 3.65 8.61
N TYR A 122 -17.09 4.89 8.13
CA TYR A 122 -17.18 5.21 6.70
C TYR A 122 -15.84 5.09 5.95
N ILE A 123 -14.72 5.00 6.67
CA ILE A 123 -13.38 4.79 6.12
C ILE A 123 -13.01 3.30 6.19
N ILE A 124 -13.29 2.66 7.33
CA ILE A 124 -13.02 1.27 7.64
C ILE A 124 -14.37 0.61 7.99
N PRO A 125 -15.02 -0.06 7.02
CA PRO A 125 -16.34 -0.64 7.21
C PRO A 125 -16.40 -1.73 8.28
N ASP A 126 -15.27 -2.35 8.61
CA ASP A 126 -15.18 -3.44 9.58
C ASP A 126 -14.16 -3.13 10.68
N PRO A 127 -14.62 -2.82 11.90
CA PRO A 127 -13.76 -2.58 13.06
C PRO A 127 -12.87 -3.78 13.41
N ALA A 128 -13.28 -5.02 13.08
CA ALA A 128 -12.50 -6.22 13.37
C ALA A 128 -11.16 -6.22 12.62
N LEU A 129 -11.12 -5.59 11.44
CA LEU A 129 -9.93 -5.46 10.61
C LEU A 129 -8.92 -4.44 11.15
N MET A 130 -9.25 -3.69 12.21
CA MET A 130 -8.32 -2.80 12.89
C MET A 130 -7.36 -3.58 13.82
N THR A 131 -7.63 -4.86 14.10
CA THR A 131 -6.79 -5.69 14.98
C THR A 131 -5.67 -6.40 14.21
N PRO A 132 -4.39 -6.21 14.57
CA PRO A 132 -3.29 -7.03 14.06
C PRO A 132 -3.54 -8.51 14.41
N PRO A 133 -3.27 -9.49 13.52
CA PRO A 133 -2.38 -9.44 12.34
C PRO A 133 -3.07 -9.26 10.98
N TYR A 134 -4.40 -9.07 10.91
CA TYR A 134 -5.21 -9.22 9.67
C TYR A 134 -5.08 -8.09 8.61
N ILE A 135 -4.03 -7.27 8.66
CA ILE A 135 -3.86 -6.08 7.81
C ILE A 135 -2.78 -6.29 6.72
N THR A 136 -2.73 -7.46 6.09
CA THR A 136 -1.68 -7.74 5.08
C THR A 136 -2.16 -7.69 3.63
N ASN A 137 -3.46 -7.85 3.36
CA ASN A 137 -3.91 -8.23 2.01
C ASN A 137 -5.08 -7.39 1.51
N HIS A 138 -5.01 -6.06 1.52
CA HIS A 138 -6.21 -5.27 1.22
C HIS A 138 -6.07 -4.32 0.03
N PHE A 139 -6.75 -4.65 -1.05
CA PHE A 139 -7.05 -3.83 -2.21
C PHE A 139 -8.33 -3.05 -1.96
N PHE A 140 -8.39 -1.77 -2.31
CA PHE A 140 -9.65 -1.03 -2.26
C PHE A 140 -10.19 -0.83 -3.66
N GLN A 141 -11.47 -1.10 -3.82
CA GLN A 141 -12.18 -0.83 -5.07
C GLN A 141 -12.60 0.62 -5.10
N PHE A 142 -12.01 1.36 -6.02
CA PHE A 142 -12.41 2.74 -6.26
C PHE A 142 -12.92 2.88 -7.68
N GLY A 143 -14.25 2.94 -7.79
CA GLY A 143 -14.96 3.37 -8.99
C GLY A 143 -15.09 2.34 -10.11
N SER A 144 -15.75 2.78 -11.18
CA SER A 144 -16.03 1.98 -12.39
C SER A 144 -14.78 1.57 -13.16
N ALA A 145 -13.66 2.27 -12.97
CA ALA A 145 -12.37 1.97 -13.60
C ALA A 145 -11.79 0.63 -13.13
N TYR A 146 -11.95 0.28 -11.85
CA TYR A 146 -11.52 -1.01 -11.32
C TYR A 146 -12.27 -2.15 -12.01
N GLU A 147 -13.60 -2.07 -12.02
CA GLU A 147 -14.46 -3.07 -12.65
C GLU A 147 -14.18 -3.20 -14.16
N ALA A 148 -13.99 -2.07 -14.85
CA ALA A 148 -13.61 -2.05 -16.26
C ALA A 148 -12.25 -2.72 -16.50
N THR A 149 -11.29 -2.53 -15.59
CA THR A 149 -9.95 -3.12 -15.69
C THR A 149 -9.96 -4.61 -15.40
N VAL A 150 -10.71 -5.07 -14.40
CA VAL A 150 -10.95 -6.50 -14.14
C VAL A 150 -11.62 -7.16 -15.35
N LYS A 151 -12.66 -6.50 -15.91
CA LYS A 151 -13.33 -6.94 -17.15
C LYS A 151 -12.35 -7.01 -18.32
N ALA A 152 -11.54 -5.98 -18.52
CA ALA A 152 -10.55 -5.93 -19.58
C ALA A 152 -9.49 -7.02 -19.41
N ALA A 153 -8.98 -7.24 -18.20
CA ALA A 153 -7.96 -8.25 -17.90
C ALA A 153 -8.47 -9.68 -18.17
N ILE A 154 -9.70 -9.96 -17.72
CA ILE A 154 -10.32 -11.27 -17.92
C ILE A 154 -10.68 -11.48 -19.39
N SER A 155 -11.14 -10.42 -20.08
CA SER A 155 -11.51 -10.50 -21.51
C SER A 155 -10.31 -10.49 -22.46
N SER A 156 -9.18 -9.92 -22.06
CA SER A 156 -7.95 -9.86 -22.87
C SER A 156 -7.13 -11.15 -22.81
N SER A 157 -7.38 -12.00 -21.81
CA SER A 157 -6.94 -13.40 -21.90
C SER A 157 -7.61 -14.00 -23.14
N ASN A 158 -6.84 -14.42 -24.14
CA ASN A 158 -7.30 -14.92 -25.45
C ASN A 158 -8.27 -16.13 -25.38
N ASN A 159 -8.63 -16.56 -24.18
CA ASN A 159 -9.39 -17.76 -23.89
C ASN A 159 -10.78 -17.42 -23.35
N GLU A 160 -11.59 -16.52 -23.94
CA GLU A 160 -13.01 -16.32 -23.57
C GLU A 160 -13.32 -16.23 -22.04
N GLY A 161 -12.44 -15.62 -21.23
CA GLY A 161 -12.61 -15.53 -19.77
C GLY A 161 -12.24 -16.78 -18.97
N TYR A 162 -11.50 -17.72 -19.55
CA TYR A 162 -10.92 -18.85 -18.84
C TYR A 162 -9.69 -18.40 -18.05
N VAL A 163 -9.71 -18.69 -16.75
CA VAL A 163 -8.67 -18.37 -15.77
C VAL A 163 -8.39 -19.62 -14.92
N PHE A 164 -7.35 -19.56 -14.11
CA PHE A 164 -7.13 -20.53 -13.05
C PHE A 164 -7.46 -19.90 -11.71
N VAL A 165 -8.04 -20.67 -10.79
CA VAL A 165 -8.48 -20.17 -9.49
C VAL A 165 -7.93 -21.05 -8.38
N CYS A 166 -7.30 -20.44 -7.37
CA CYS A 166 -6.86 -21.11 -6.16
C CYS A 166 -7.79 -20.73 -5.00
N PHE A 167 -8.31 -21.74 -4.31
CA PHE A 167 -9.11 -21.56 -3.08
C PHE A 167 -8.24 -21.81 -1.86
N GLU A 168 -8.47 -21.04 -0.80
CA GLU A 168 -7.81 -21.28 0.48
C GLU A 168 -8.42 -22.52 1.11
N GLU A 169 -7.64 -23.59 1.27
CA GLU A 169 -8.09 -24.78 2.00
C GLU A 169 -8.32 -24.37 3.46
N ASP A 170 -9.51 -24.65 3.99
CA ASP A 170 -9.82 -24.50 5.42
C ASP A 170 -8.84 -25.33 6.23
N LYS A 171 -7.73 -24.70 6.67
CA LYS A 171 -6.64 -25.31 7.46
C LYS A 171 -7.15 -25.90 8.78
N ASN A 172 -8.38 -25.58 9.18
CA ASN A 172 -9.02 -26.08 10.40
C ASN A 172 -9.82 -27.40 10.22
N SER A 173 -9.93 -27.93 8.99
CA SER A 173 -10.76 -29.12 8.74
C SER A 173 -10.00 -30.46 8.76
N VAL A 174 -8.67 -30.46 8.89
CA VAL A 174 -7.86 -31.70 8.90
C VAL A 174 -7.71 -32.26 10.31
N GLY A 175 -8.85 -32.70 10.88
CA GLY A 175 -8.87 -33.67 11.96
C GLY A 175 -8.96 -35.08 11.37
N SER A 176 -7.84 -35.81 11.32
CA SER A 176 -7.80 -37.22 10.90
C SER A 176 -8.84 -38.07 11.65
N PRO A 177 -9.53 -39.02 10.99
CA PRO A 177 -10.55 -39.84 11.63
C PRO A 177 -9.90 -40.84 12.59
N LYS A 178 -9.85 -40.52 13.88
CA LYS A 178 -9.48 -41.48 14.92
C LYS A 178 -10.61 -42.51 15.08
N LYS A 179 -10.26 -43.78 14.88
CA LYS A 179 -11.11 -44.95 15.12
C LYS A 179 -11.65 -44.95 16.55
N ALA A 180 -12.94 -45.25 16.66
CA ALA A 180 -13.69 -45.34 17.90
C ALA A 180 -13.17 -46.46 18.82
N SER A 181 -12.94 -46.13 20.10
CA SER A 181 -13.02 -47.08 21.20
C SER A 181 -13.92 -46.51 22.30
N SER A 182 -14.85 -47.34 22.73
CA SER A 182 -15.93 -47.12 23.69
C SER A 182 -15.50 -46.81 25.12
N ASN A 183 -16.43 -46.16 25.85
CA ASN A 183 -16.62 -46.04 27.30
C ASN A 183 -16.04 -44.79 27.98
N SER A 184 -16.90 -43.84 28.34
CA SER A 184 -17.51 -43.75 29.69
C SER A 184 -18.30 -42.43 29.83
N GLN A 185 -19.48 -42.53 30.45
CA GLN A 185 -20.35 -41.42 30.81
C GLN A 185 -19.72 -40.51 31.87
N SER A 186 -19.74 -39.19 31.65
CA SER A 186 -19.97 -38.23 32.73
C SER A 186 -20.49 -36.91 32.16
N SER A 187 -21.65 -36.53 32.67
CA SER A 187 -22.38 -35.27 32.50
C SER A 187 -21.57 -34.04 32.90
N GLY A 188 -21.59 -33.00 32.07
CA GLY A 188 -21.11 -31.66 32.44
C GLY A 188 -21.22 -30.64 31.30
N ALA A 189 -22.27 -29.82 31.37
CA ALA A 189 -22.45 -28.48 30.77
C ALA A 189 -21.84 -28.21 29.37
N SER A 190 -22.72 -28.12 28.37
CA SER A 190 -22.39 -27.62 27.04
C SER A 190 -22.01 -26.13 27.06
N GLN A 191 -20.74 -25.83 26.81
CA GLN A 191 -20.34 -24.58 26.18
C GLN A 191 -20.08 -24.88 24.70
N THR A 192 -21.07 -24.61 23.87
CA THR A 192 -20.92 -24.50 22.42
C THR A 192 -20.06 -23.26 22.14
N GLY A 193 -18.75 -23.47 21.97
CA GLY A 193 -17.85 -22.48 21.43
C GLY A 193 -18.23 -22.20 19.98
N ASN A 194 -18.91 -21.08 19.75
CA ASN A 194 -19.14 -20.51 18.43
C ASN A 194 -17.79 -20.24 17.76
N ALA A 195 -17.36 -21.15 16.89
CA ALA A 195 -16.41 -20.83 15.84
C ALA A 195 -17.10 -19.76 14.97
N LYS A 196 -16.73 -18.49 15.18
CA LYS A 196 -17.15 -17.37 14.34
C LYS A 196 -16.48 -17.55 12.98
N GLN A 197 -17.09 -18.35 12.14
CA GLN A 197 -16.98 -18.24 10.69
C GLN A 197 -17.41 -16.80 10.38
N THR A 198 -16.45 -15.93 10.08
CA THR A 198 -16.73 -14.58 9.61
C THR A 198 -17.37 -14.68 8.23
N GLU A 199 -18.69 -14.88 8.22
CA GLU A 199 -19.54 -14.77 7.03
C GLU A 199 -19.48 -13.31 6.55
N LEU A 200 -18.50 -13.01 5.70
CA LEU A 200 -18.47 -11.77 4.93
C LEU A 200 -19.54 -11.87 3.84
N LYS A 201 -20.75 -11.41 4.16
CA LYS A 201 -21.89 -11.33 3.22
C LYS A 201 -21.97 -9.91 2.66
N PHE A 202 -21.49 -9.71 1.44
CA PHE A 202 -21.73 -8.49 0.66
C PHE A 202 -22.23 -8.83 -0.75
N TYR A 203 -23.00 -7.87 -1.28
CA TYR A 203 -23.94 -7.89 -2.41
C TYR A 203 -23.67 -8.85 -3.59
N GLU A 204 -24.78 -9.48 -4.03
CA GLU A 204 -25.00 -10.53 -5.05
C GLU A 204 -25.08 -12.02 -4.68
N PRO A 205 -24.56 -12.52 -3.55
CA PRO A 205 -24.86 -13.87 -3.08
C PRO A 205 -26.33 -13.98 -2.65
N VAL A 206 -26.83 -13.00 -1.88
CA VAL A 206 -28.16 -13.08 -1.23
C VAL A 206 -29.32 -13.09 -2.23
N TYR A 207 -29.24 -12.28 -3.29
CA TYR A 207 -30.21 -12.35 -4.40
C TYR A 207 -30.25 -13.76 -4.99
N TYR A 208 -29.09 -14.37 -5.13
CA TYR A 208 -28.94 -15.73 -5.62
C TYR A 208 -29.47 -16.77 -4.63
N GLU A 209 -29.35 -16.55 -3.32
CA GLU A 209 -29.96 -17.40 -2.29
C GLU A 209 -31.47 -17.38 -2.35
N THR A 210 -32.07 -16.20 -2.54
CA THR A 210 -33.52 -16.06 -2.72
C THR A 210 -33.98 -16.72 -4.01
N VAL A 211 -33.14 -16.68 -5.04
CA VAL A 211 -33.46 -17.24 -6.35
C VAL A 211 -33.23 -18.75 -6.41
N ILE A 212 -32.25 -19.29 -5.70
CA ILE A 212 -31.88 -20.72 -5.67
C ILE A 212 -32.51 -21.46 -4.49
N ASN A 213 -33.10 -20.74 -3.53
CA ASN A 213 -33.58 -21.27 -2.25
C ASN A 213 -32.49 -22.06 -1.50
N LYS A 214 -31.22 -21.67 -1.65
CA LYS A 214 -30.07 -22.26 -0.96
C LYS A 214 -29.03 -21.18 -0.69
N PRO A 215 -28.36 -21.21 0.48
CA PRO A 215 -27.27 -20.30 0.75
C PRO A 215 -26.16 -20.47 -0.28
N VAL A 216 -25.64 -19.35 -0.81
CA VAL A 216 -24.57 -19.35 -1.79
C VAL A 216 -23.28 -19.20 -1.04
N GLU A 217 -22.53 -20.29 -0.99
CA GLU A 217 -21.19 -20.31 -0.44
C GLU A 217 -20.28 -19.40 -1.30
N ILE A 218 -19.91 -18.25 -0.76
CA ILE A 218 -18.93 -17.36 -1.38
C ILE A 218 -17.56 -17.95 -1.13
N LYS A 219 -16.85 -18.30 -2.20
CA LYS A 219 -15.49 -18.84 -2.07
C LYS A 219 -14.47 -17.73 -2.31
N PRO A 220 -13.70 -17.31 -1.28
CA PRO A 220 -12.58 -16.41 -1.50
C PRO A 220 -11.54 -17.12 -2.36
N CYS A 221 -10.99 -16.42 -3.34
CA CYS A 221 -10.06 -17.03 -4.27
C CYS A 221 -9.03 -16.07 -4.86
N GLN A 222 -7.92 -16.65 -5.29
CA GLN A 222 -6.89 -15.99 -6.08
C GLN A 222 -7.07 -16.38 -7.55
N VAL A 223 -7.01 -15.40 -8.47
CA VAL A 223 -7.20 -15.62 -9.91
C VAL A 223 -5.86 -15.51 -10.62
N LEU A 224 -5.51 -16.56 -11.37
CA LEU A 224 -4.27 -16.69 -12.11
C LEU A 224 -4.57 -16.75 -13.61
N PHE A 225 -3.81 -16.01 -14.42
CA PHE A 225 -3.93 -16.08 -15.87
C PHE A 225 -3.08 -17.20 -16.44
N SER A 226 -3.66 -17.96 -17.38
CA SER A 226 -2.92 -18.90 -18.22
C SER A 226 -2.13 -18.10 -19.25
N THR A 227 -0.83 -17.91 -19.03
CA THR A 227 0.07 -17.48 -20.12
C THR A 227 1.16 -18.50 -20.31
N GLU A 228 1.50 -18.79 -21.57
CA GLU A 228 2.48 -19.82 -21.96
C GLU A 228 3.88 -19.57 -21.37
N THR A 229 4.15 -18.35 -20.87
CA THR A 229 5.49 -17.93 -20.44
C THR A 229 5.63 -17.54 -18.96
N LYS A 230 4.53 -17.43 -18.18
CA LYS A 230 4.48 -17.28 -16.69
C LYS A 230 3.03 -17.09 -16.23
N SER A 231 2.59 -17.72 -15.15
CA SER A 231 1.29 -17.40 -14.54
C SER A 231 1.33 -15.97 -13.99
N ALA A 232 0.68 -15.01 -14.67
CA ALA A 232 0.48 -13.67 -14.13
C ALA A 232 -0.72 -13.70 -13.18
N ASP A 233 -0.56 -13.23 -11.96
CA ASP A 233 -1.65 -13.09 -10.99
C ASP A 233 -2.54 -11.91 -11.41
N LEU A 234 -3.87 -12.07 -11.37
CA LEU A 234 -4.81 -10.95 -11.59
C LEU A 234 -4.54 -9.83 -10.60
N ALA A 235 -4.17 -10.15 -9.36
CA ALA A 235 -3.75 -9.14 -8.40
C ALA A 235 -2.55 -8.34 -8.91
N GLU A 236 -1.52 -9.00 -9.43
CA GLU A 236 -0.33 -8.37 -10.00
C GLU A 236 -0.68 -7.53 -11.25
N TYR A 237 -1.57 -8.03 -12.11
CA TYR A 237 -2.07 -7.25 -13.25
C TYR A 237 -2.79 -5.98 -12.80
N LEU A 238 -3.74 -6.10 -11.87
CA LEU A 238 -4.51 -4.96 -11.37
C LEU A 238 -3.58 -3.94 -10.69
N VAL A 239 -2.51 -4.41 -10.04
CA VAL A 239 -1.46 -3.57 -9.45
C VAL A 239 -0.68 -2.84 -10.51
N SER A 240 -0.24 -3.55 -11.55
CA SER A 240 0.48 -2.94 -12.68
C SER A 240 -0.39 -1.93 -13.43
N ALA A 241 -1.70 -2.15 -13.47
CA ALA A 241 -2.68 -1.23 -14.07
C ALA A 241 -3.05 -0.05 -13.15
N GLY A 242 -2.50 0.02 -11.93
CA GLY A 242 -2.73 1.12 -10.99
C GLY A 242 -4.15 1.15 -10.40
N VAL A 243 -4.90 0.05 -10.50
CA VAL A 243 -6.26 -0.05 -9.96
C VAL A 243 -6.31 -0.85 -8.64
N ALA A 244 -5.17 -1.38 -8.18
CA ALA A 244 -5.02 -2.27 -7.04
C ALA A 244 -3.61 -2.12 -6.39
N TRP A 245 -3.39 -2.62 -5.16
CA TRP A 245 -2.12 -2.52 -4.42
C TRP A 245 -1.25 -3.77 -4.33
N PRO A 246 0.07 -3.65 -4.55
CA PRO A 246 0.97 -4.78 -4.37
C PRO A 246 0.92 -5.28 -2.92
N HIS A 247 1.02 -6.60 -2.76
CA HIS A 247 1.18 -7.25 -1.46
C HIS A 247 2.42 -6.70 -0.73
N LYS A 248 2.42 -6.70 0.61
CA LYS A 248 3.57 -6.25 1.44
C LYS A 248 4.92 -6.84 0.98
N ASP A 249 4.90 -8.11 0.57
CA ASP A 249 6.11 -8.82 0.13
C ASP A 249 6.53 -8.47 -1.31
N GLN A 250 5.61 -7.92 -2.11
CA GLN A 250 5.88 -7.44 -3.47
C GLN A 250 6.27 -5.96 -3.51
N MET A 251 6.03 -5.16 -2.48
CA MET A 251 6.56 -3.78 -2.44
C MET A 251 8.09 -3.72 -2.31
N ILE A 252 8.76 -4.87 -2.18
CA ILE A 252 10.22 -5.00 -2.24
C ILE A 252 10.73 -5.13 -3.71
N PHE A 253 9.87 -4.98 -4.72
CA PHE A 253 10.21 -5.24 -6.13
C PHE A 253 11.24 -4.27 -6.75
N ASN A 254 12.47 -4.77 -6.90
CA ASN A 254 13.22 -4.97 -8.16
C ASN A 254 14.68 -5.22 -7.79
N ARG A 255 14.92 -6.32 -7.06
CA ARG A 255 16.27 -6.88 -6.93
C ARG A 255 16.55 -7.60 -8.23
N GLU A 256 17.45 -7.06 -9.05
CA GLU A 256 18.06 -7.82 -10.14
C GLU A 256 18.49 -9.17 -9.57
N ARG A 257 17.98 -10.25 -10.18
CA ARG A 257 18.26 -11.63 -9.77
C ARG A 257 19.73 -11.94 -10.08
N SER A 258 20.64 -11.48 -9.24
CA SER A 258 21.98 -12.03 -9.14
C SER A 258 21.86 -13.40 -8.45
N LYS A 259 22.24 -14.43 -9.19
CA LYS A 259 22.20 -15.85 -8.83
C LYS A 259 23.09 -16.14 -7.61
N THR A 260 22.54 -16.21 -6.40
CA THR A 260 23.14 -16.99 -5.30
C THR A 260 22.06 -17.60 -4.40
N ASN A 261 22.28 -18.86 -4.02
CA ASN A 261 21.31 -19.84 -3.55
C ASN A 261 20.67 -19.58 -2.16
N LYS A 262 19.39 -20.00 -2.06
CA LYS A 262 18.67 -20.65 -0.94
C LYS A 262 18.73 -20.01 0.47
N LEU A 263 17.62 -19.41 0.92
CA LEU A 263 16.61 -20.02 1.81
C LEU A 263 15.60 -18.94 2.26
N SER A 264 14.62 -18.65 1.43
CA SER A 264 13.36 -18.05 1.89
C SER A 264 12.26 -18.92 1.36
N GLN A 265 11.47 -19.52 2.24
CA GLN A 265 10.26 -20.27 1.91
C GLN A 265 9.22 -19.33 1.29
N SER A 266 9.44 -18.86 0.06
CA SER A 266 8.32 -18.54 -0.81
C SER A 266 7.64 -19.87 -1.12
N LEU A 267 6.33 -19.97 -0.91
CA LEU A 267 5.54 -21.04 -1.51
C LEU A 267 5.95 -21.14 -2.98
N ASP A 268 6.61 -22.25 -3.35
CA ASP A 268 7.10 -22.44 -4.71
C ASP A 268 5.92 -22.20 -5.67
N SER A 269 6.11 -21.36 -6.69
CA SER A 269 5.08 -21.12 -7.71
C SER A 269 4.58 -22.43 -8.35
N ALA A 270 5.44 -23.47 -8.31
CA ALA A 270 5.10 -24.83 -8.67
C ALA A 270 4.00 -25.45 -7.77
N ASP A 271 3.95 -25.16 -6.48
CA ASP A 271 2.92 -25.68 -5.58
C ASP A 271 1.58 -24.93 -5.69
N ILE A 272 1.61 -23.63 -5.99
CA ILE A 272 0.39 -22.89 -6.32
C ILE A 272 -0.23 -23.43 -7.61
N SER A 273 0.59 -23.75 -8.62
CA SER A 273 0.12 -24.32 -9.90
C SER A 273 -0.57 -25.67 -9.75
N LYS A 274 -0.17 -26.50 -8.76
CA LYS A 274 -0.79 -27.80 -8.49
C LYS A 274 -2.16 -27.68 -7.83
N LYS A 275 -2.43 -26.59 -7.10
CA LYS A 275 -3.71 -26.32 -6.44
C LYS A 275 -4.67 -25.49 -7.29
N ALA A 276 -4.17 -24.92 -8.39
CA ALA A 276 -4.96 -24.07 -9.27
C ALA A 276 -5.97 -24.92 -10.06
N ILE A 277 -7.25 -24.54 -9.99
CA ILE A 277 -8.34 -25.23 -10.69
C ILE A 277 -8.75 -24.36 -11.88
N ALA A 278 -8.85 -24.96 -13.06
CA ALA A 278 -9.34 -24.27 -14.25
C ALA A 278 -10.77 -23.77 -14.01
N ALA A 279 -11.04 -22.51 -14.35
CA ALA A 279 -12.32 -21.88 -14.11
C ALA A 279 -12.68 -20.90 -15.23
N LYS A 280 -13.96 -20.79 -15.59
CA LYS A 280 -14.43 -19.78 -16.56
C LYS A 280 -15.17 -18.68 -15.82
N VAL A 281 -14.64 -17.45 -15.86
CA VAL A 281 -15.36 -16.27 -15.35
C VAL A 281 -16.43 -15.92 -16.36
N THR A 282 -17.68 -16.02 -15.94
CA THR A 282 -18.84 -15.83 -16.81
C THR A 282 -19.41 -14.42 -16.71
N CYS A 283 -19.32 -13.79 -15.54
CA CYS A 283 -19.85 -12.46 -15.30
C CYS A 283 -19.10 -11.78 -14.15
N ILE A 284 -18.72 -10.51 -14.32
CA ILE A 284 -18.16 -9.68 -13.26
C ILE A 284 -19.23 -8.69 -12.83
N LEU A 285 -19.55 -8.69 -11.54
CA LEU A 285 -20.74 -8.01 -11.07
C LEU A 285 -20.45 -6.64 -10.46
N ARG A 286 -19.58 -6.59 -9.45
CA ARG A 286 -19.22 -5.36 -8.72
C ARG A 286 -17.75 -5.36 -8.29
N GLY A 287 -16.86 -5.43 -9.28
CA GLY A 287 -15.41 -5.42 -9.05
C GLY A 287 -14.84 -6.77 -8.61
N ASN A 288 -15.04 -7.17 -7.35
CA ASN A 288 -14.40 -8.35 -6.73
C ASN A 288 -15.28 -9.59 -6.77
N TYR A 289 -16.59 -9.40 -6.93
CA TYR A 289 -17.52 -10.49 -7.09
C TYR A 289 -17.68 -10.83 -8.56
N PHE A 290 -17.52 -12.10 -8.86
CA PHE A 290 -17.72 -12.63 -10.20
C PHE A 290 -18.28 -14.05 -10.14
N TRP A 291 -19.11 -14.35 -11.11
CA TRP A 291 -19.57 -15.71 -11.36
C TRP A 291 -18.49 -16.48 -12.07
N VAL A 292 -18.24 -17.69 -11.58
CA VAL A 292 -17.22 -18.57 -12.12
C VAL A 292 -17.72 -20.00 -12.18
N VAL A 293 -17.45 -20.69 -13.28
CA VAL A 293 -17.68 -22.12 -13.42
C VAL A 293 -16.36 -22.83 -13.16
N ILE A 294 -16.25 -23.53 -12.04
CA ILE A 294 -15.00 -24.13 -11.55
C ILE A 294 -14.93 -25.61 -11.95
N GLY A 295 -13.83 -25.99 -12.60
CA GLY A 295 -13.52 -27.36 -13.01
C GLY A 295 -13.95 -27.68 -14.44
N GLU A 296 -13.11 -28.45 -15.15
CA GLU A 296 -13.32 -28.84 -16.55
C GLU A 296 -14.61 -29.63 -16.77
N GLU A 297 -14.99 -30.48 -15.81
CA GLU A 297 -16.24 -31.25 -15.87
C GLU A 297 -17.46 -30.33 -15.92
N LYS A 298 -17.53 -29.32 -15.04
CA LYS A 298 -18.65 -28.36 -15.03
C LYS A 298 -18.65 -27.47 -16.26
N MET A 299 -17.48 -27.09 -16.77
CA MET A 299 -17.38 -26.33 -18.01
C MET A 299 -17.86 -27.14 -19.22
N SER A 300 -17.49 -28.42 -19.31
CA SER A 300 -17.99 -29.36 -20.33
C SER A 300 -19.50 -29.55 -20.20
N GLN A 301 -20.01 -29.69 -18.97
CA GLN A 301 -21.44 -29.79 -18.69
C GLN A 301 -22.22 -28.54 -19.13
N MET A 302 -21.69 -27.34 -18.87
CA MET A 302 -22.28 -26.08 -19.33
C MET A 302 -22.36 -26.03 -20.86
N GLN A 303 -21.30 -26.46 -21.56
CA GLN A 303 -21.29 -26.54 -23.02
C GLN A 303 -22.31 -27.57 -23.54
N GLN A 304 -22.46 -28.73 -22.88
CA GLN A 304 -23.45 -29.74 -23.23
C GLN A 304 -24.88 -29.21 -23.08
N ILE A 305 -25.17 -28.49 -21.99
CA ILE A 305 -26.47 -27.85 -21.78
C ILE A 305 -26.73 -26.83 -22.90
N ALA A 306 -25.77 -25.95 -23.21
CA ALA A 306 -25.92 -24.95 -24.27
C ALA A 306 -26.16 -25.57 -25.67
N ARG A 307 -25.44 -26.64 -26.01
CA ARG A 307 -25.66 -27.39 -27.27
C ARG A 307 -27.04 -28.04 -27.29
N GLY A 308 -27.44 -28.69 -26.19
CA GLY A 308 -28.76 -29.30 -26.04
C GLY A 308 -29.90 -28.28 -26.21
N MET A 309 -29.76 -27.09 -25.61
CA MET A 309 -30.69 -25.99 -25.74
C MET A 309 -30.80 -25.46 -27.17
N SER A 310 -29.70 -25.47 -27.92
CA SER A 310 -29.67 -25.06 -29.33
C SER A 310 -30.44 -26.05 -30.22
N HIS A 311 -30.30 -27.36 -29.99
CA HIS A 311 -31.08 -28.40 -30.70
C HIS A 311 -32.57 -28.34 -30.36
N LEU A 312 -32.93 -27.78 -29.21
CA LEU A 312 -34.30 -27.63 -28.75
C LEU A 312 -35.07 -26.49 -29.41
N LYS A 313 -34.38 -25.52 -30.01
CA LYS A 313 -34.96 -24.26 -30.51
C LYS A 313 -36.27 -24.43 -31.30
N ALA A 314 -36.36 -25.45 -32.16
CA ALA A 314 -37.54 -25.69 -33.00
C ALA A 314 -38.74 -26.32 -32.27
N LYS A 315 -38.53 -26.89 -31.07
CA LYS A 315 -39.54 -27.64 -30.30
C LYS A 315 -40.04 -26.87 -29.06
N LEU A 316 -39.50 -25.68 -28.82
CA LEU A 316 -39.83 -24.86 -27.66
C LEU A 316 -41.13 -24.11 -27.88
N ALA A 317 -42.08 -24.26 -26.96
CA ALA A 317 -43.33 -23.49 -26.94
C ALA A 317 -43.15 -22.28 -26.03
N ASN A 318 -43.60 -21.11 -26.50
CA ASN A 318 -43.61 -19.90 -25.69
C ASN A 318 -44.52 -20.10 -24.47
N VAL A 319 -44.11 -19.56 -23.33
CA VAL A 319 -44.85 -19.66 -22.07
C VAL A 319 -44.89 -18.31 -21.39
N ARG A 320 -45.92 -18.07 -20.57
CA ARG A 320 -45.95 -16.96 -19.63
C ARG A 320 -45.51 -17.47 -18.25
N PRO A 321 -44.21 -17.44 -17.95
CA PRO A 321 -43.70 -18.02 -16.71
C PRO A 321 -44.04 -17.15 -15.50
N LYS A 322 -44.10 -17.78 -14.34
CA LYS A 322 -44.16 -17.10 -13.05
C LYS A 322 -42.76 -16.78 -12.54
N LYS A 323 -42.69 -15.90 -11.55
CA LYS A 323 -41.45 -15.65 -10.80
C LYS A 323 -40.90 -16.97 -10.25
N LEU A 324 -39.58 -17.15 -10.35
CA LEU A 324 -38.79 -18.33 -9.98
C LEU A 324 -38.96 -19.57 -10.87
N ASP A 325 -39.82 -19.53 -11.90
CA ASP A 325 -39.90 -20.60 -12.88
C ASP A 325 -38.56 -20.72 -13.63
N VAL A 326 -38.14 -21.96 -13.88
CA VAL A 326 -36.98 -22.25 -14.73
C VAL A 326 -37.48 -22.43 -16.16
N VAL A 327 -36.95 -21.63 -17.07
CA VAL A 327 -37.38 -21.47 -18.45
C VAL A 327 -36.20 -21.58 -19.40
N ALA A 328 -36.49 -21.80 -20.68
CA ALA A 328 -35.55 -21.53 -21.75
C ALA A 328 -35.72 -20.07 -22.16
N ALA A 329 -34.67 -19.25 -22.06
CA ALA A 329 -34.72 -17.86 -22.50
C ALA A 329 -33.80 -17.64 -23.69
N LYS A 330 -34.31 -16.98 -24.73
CA LYS A 330 -33.52 -16.55 -25.88
C LYS A 330 -32.94 -15.17 -25.61
N VAL A 331 -31.62 -15.09 -25.52
CA VAL A 331 -30.88 -13.85 -25.29
C VAL A 331 -30.19 -13.43 -26.57
N LYS A 332 -30.39 -12.17 -26.96
CA LYS A 332 -29.68 -11.54 -28.08
C LYS A 332 -28.54 -10.72 -27.52
N THR A 333 -27.31 -11.08 -27.87
CA THR A 333 -26.12 -10.27 -27.64
C THR A 333 -25.75 -9.54 -28.93
N ALA A 334 -24.77 -8.63 -28.87
CA ALA A 334 -24.31 -7.91 -30.06
C ALA A 334 -23.72 -8.84 -31.14
N LEU A 335 -23.24 -10.03 -30.74
CA LEU A 335 -22.53 -10.97 -31.62
C LEU A 335 -23.38 -12.19 -31.99
N GLU A 336 -24.25 -12.64 -31.09
CA GLU A 336 -24.98 -13.90 -31.25
C GLU A 336 -26.34 -13.95 -30.55
N GLU A 337 -27.26 -14.75 -31.10
CA GLU A 337 -28.49 -15.16 -30.41
C GLU A 337 -28.30 -16.56 -29.80
N ARG A 338 -28.47 -16.68 -28.48
CA ARG A 338 -28.31 -17.95 -27.77
C ARG A 338 -29.52 -18.30 -26.91
N LEU A 339 -29.79 -19.59 -26.75
CA LEU A 339 -30.81 -20.12 -25.83
C LEU A 339 -30.12 -20.60 -24.56
N LEU A 340 -30.58 -20.12 -23.41
CA LEU A 340 -30.01 -20.45 -22.11
C LEU A 340 -31.07 -20.93 -21.13
N ARG A 341 -30.65 -21.71 -20.13
CA ARG A 341 -31.49 -22.18 -19.04
C ARG A 341 -31.53 -21.09 -17.99
N ALA A 342 -32.66 -20.41 -17.89
CA ALA A 342 -32.81 -19.22 -17.07
C ALA A 342 -33.83 -19.45 -15.95
N ARG A 343 -33.67 -18.75 -14.83
CA ARG A 343 -34.73 -18.59 -13.83
C ARG A 343 -35.33 -17.21 -13.97
N VAL A 344 -36.66 -17.13 -14.00
CA VAL A 344 -37.36 -15.84 -14.09
C VAL A 344 -37.29 -15.14 -12.75
N ILE A 345 -36.74 -13.93 -12.70
CA ILE A 345 -36.64 -13.19 -11.45
C ILE A 345 -37.71 -12.12 -11.32
N ARG A 346 -38.06 -11.48 -12.44
CA ARG A 346 -39.04 -10.41 -12.46
C ARG A 346 -39.77 -10.40 -13.79
N GLU A 347 -41.10 -10.29 -13.72
CA GLU A 347 -41.95 -9.93 -14.85
C GLU A 347 -42.04 -8.40 -14.94
N GLU A 348 -41.74 -7.87 -16.11
CA GLU A 348 -42.04 -6.50 -16.51
C GLU A 348 -43.06 -6.56 -17.66
N GLU A 349 -43.81 -5.49 -17.95
CA GLU A 349 -45.00 -5.56 -18.82
C GLU A 349 -44.81 -6.27 -20.17
N LYS A 350 -43.62 -6.17 -20.80
CA LYS A 350 -43.29 -6.81 -22.08
C LYS A 350 -41.97 -7.58 -22.08
N MET A 351 -41.30 -7.63 -20.92
CA MET A 351 -39.95 -8.14 -20.78
C MET A 351 -39.85 -8.96 -19.49
N PHE A 352 -39.00 -9.96 -19.48
CA PHE A 352 -38.62 -10.67 -18.27
C PHE A 352 -37.18 -10.34 -17.92
N GLN A 353 -36.93 -10.13 -16.64
CA GLN A 353 -35.60 -10.19 -16.09
C GLN A 353 -35.34 -11.64 -15.69
N VAL A 354 -34.39 -12.28 -16.35
CA VAL A 354 -34.05 -13.69 -16.17
C VAL A 354 -32.59 -13.84 -15.74
N LEU A 355 -32.32 -14.80 -14.86
CA LEU A 355 -30.98 -15.18 -14.43
C LEU A 355 -30.58 -16.45 -15.16
N ASP A 356 -29.49 -16.41 -15.93
CA ASP A 356 -28.88 -17.63 -16.48
C ASP A 356 -28.32 -18.47 -15.33
N VAL A 357 -28.93 -19.63 -15.09
CA VAL A 357 -28.62 -20.50 -13.95
C VAL A 357 -27.24 -21.17 -14.10
N ASP A 358 -26.75 -21.25 -15.34
CA ASP A 358 -25.48 -21.88 -15.67
C ASP A 358 -24.32 -20.89 -15.66
N SER A 359 -24.56 -19.63 -16.01
CA SER A 359 -23.51 -18.59 -16.09
C SER A 359 -23.58 -17.51 -15.01
N GLY A 360 -24.69 -17.35 -14.30
CA GLY A 360 -24.86 -16.26 -13.34
C GLY A 360 -25.12 -14.89 -13.93
N CYS A 361 -25.23 -14.79 -15.26
CA CYS A 361 -25.56 -13.55 -15.92
C CYS A 361 -27.05 -13.19 -15.79
N MET A 362 -27.31 -11.91 -15.51
CA MET A 362 -28.66 -11.34 -15.57
C MET A 362 -28.95 -10.83 -16.98
N HIS A 363 -30.12 -11.19 -17.52
CA HIS A 363 -30.57 -10.81 -18.85
C HIS A 363 -31.97 -10.21 -18.82
N ARG A 364 -32.23 -9.25 -19.72
CA ARG A 364 -33.57 -8.78 -20.03
C ARG A 364 -33.99 -9.37 -21.38
N VAL A 365 -35.06 -10.13 -21.39
CA VAL A 365 -35.55 -10.85 -22.57
C VAL A 365 -37.00 -10.48 -22.86
N SER A 366 -37.42 -10.49 -24.13
CA SER A 366 -38.82 -10.27 -24.46
C SER A 366 -39.69 -11.40 -23.92
N ALA A 367 -40.95 -11.11 -23.58
CA ALA A 367 -41.92 -12.16 -23.27
C ALA A 367 -42.06 -13.20 -24.40
N CYS A 368 -41.87 -12.79 -25.66
CA CYS A 368 -41.88 -13.68 -26.82
C CYS A 368 -40.64 -14.59 -26.93
N ASP A 369 -39.60 -14.30 -26.15
CA ASP A 369 -38.31 -15.01 -26.14
C ASP A 369 -38.17 -15.94 -24.92
N VAL A 370 -39.26 -16.22 -24.20
CA VAL A 370 -39.28 -17.13 -23.05
C VAL A 370 -40.12 -18.37 -23.35
N TYR A 371 -39.54 -19.55 -23.13
CA TYR A 371 -40.12 -20.83 -23.52
C TYR A 371 -40.11 -21.84 -22.36
N ASN A 372 -41.05 -22.78 -22.41
CA ASN A 372 -41.10 -23.87 -21.43
C ASN A 372 -39.97 -24.88 -21.68
N LEU A 373 -39.31 -25.35 -20.61
CA LEU A 373 -38.29 -26.39 -20.68
C LEU A 373 -38.95 -27.78 -20.77
N PRO A 374 -38.78 -28.53 -21.86
CA PRO A 374 -39.44 -29.84 -21.99
C PRO A 374 -38.85 -30.83 -20.97
N SER A 375 -39.73 -31.50 -20.21
CA SER A 375 -39.35 -32.49 -19.18
C SER A 375 -38.50 -33.64 -19.73
N ILE A 376 -38.63 -33.95 -21.02
CA ILE A 376 -37.94 -35.05 -21.69
C ILE A 376 -36.40 -34.92 -21.67
N PHE A 377 -35.86 -33.70 -21.54
CA PHE A 377 -34.41 -33.46 -21.50
C PHE A 377 -33.84 -33.50 -20.07
N ASN A 378 -34.71 -33.62 -19.06
CA ASN A 378 -34.34 -33.70 -17.65
C ASN A 378 -33.33 -32.63 -17.20
N LEU A 379 -33.37 -31.45 -17.83
CA LEU A 379 -32.43 -30.36 -17.56
C LEU A 379 -32.52 -29.84 -16.12
N MET A 380 -33.62 -30.11 -15.43
CA MET A 380 -33.81 -29.82 -14.02
C MET A 380 -32.98 -30.71 -13.09
N LYS A 381 -32.45 -31.84 -13.58
CA LYS A 381 -31.56 -32.73 -12.81
C LYS A 381 -30.18 -32.11 -12.59
N TYR A 382 -29.76 -31.21 -13.48
CA TYR A 382 -28.46 -30.55 -13.37
C TYR A 382 -28.54 -29.38 -12.38
N PRO A 383 -27.68 -29.32 -11.36
CA PRO A 383 -27.63 -28.17 -10.48
C PRO A 383 -27.16 -26.92 -11.25
N PRO A 384 -27.33 -25.72 -10.67
CA PRO A 384 -26.63 -24.52 -11.12
C PRO A 384 -25.12 -24.76 -11.16
N LEU A 385 -24.46 -24.32 -12.24
CA LEU A 385 -23.04 -24.59 -12.49
C LEU A 385 -22.14 -23.43 -12.05
N ALA A 386 -22.60 -22.19 -12.22
CA ALA A 386 -21.89 -21.01 -11.76
C ALA A 386 -21.84 -20.97 -10.22
N THR A 387 -20.66 -20.66 -9.72
CA THR A 387 -20.36 -20.42 -8.30
C THR A 387 -19.98 -18.95 -8.14
N LEU A 388 -20.42 -18.32 -7.06
CA LEU A 388 -20.00 -16.95 -6.78
C LEU A 388 -18.63 -16.98 -6.12
N ALA A 389 -17.66 -16.32 -6.74
CA ALA A 389 -16.34 -16.14 -6.19
C ALA A 389 -16.11 -14.68 -5.82
N CYS A 390 -15.24 -14.48 -4.84
CA CYS A 390 -14.76 -13.16 -4.43
C CYS A 390 -13.24 -13.14 -4.54
N LEU A 391 -12.69 -12.08 -5.13
CA LEU A 391 -11.24 -11.85 -5.13
C LEU A 391 -10.74 -11.69 -3.70
N GLN A 392 -9.83 -12.58 -3.31
CA GLN A 392 -9.23 -12.53 -1.99
C GLN A 392 -8.50 -11.21 -1.79
N GLY A 393 -8.74 -10.60 -0.63
CA GLY A 393 -8.07 -9.38 -0.25
C GLY A 393 -8.64 -8.10 -0.89
N VAL A 394 -9.75 -8.16 -1.62
CA VAL A 394 -10.35 -6.95 -2.17
C VAL A 394 -11.52 -6.47 -1.31
N TYR A 395 -11.39 -5.26 -0.74
CA TYR A 395 -12.46 -4.59 -0.02
C TYR A 395 -13.65 -4.31 -0.94
N PRO A 396 -14.88 -4.46 -0.44
CA PRO A 396 -16.06 -4.07 -1.19
C PRO A 396 -16.01 -2.57 -1.53
N THR A 397 -16.48 -2.23 -2.73
CA THR A 397 -16.63 -0.83 -3.15
C THR A 397 -17.46 -0.07 -2.10
N PRO A 398 -16.99 1.09 -1.60
CA PRO A 398 -17.82 1.93 -0.74
C PRO A 398 -19.10 2.33 -1.49
N LEU A 399 -20.21 2.49 -0.76
CA LEU A 399 -21.51 2.82 -1.36
C LEU A 399 -21.47 4.07 -2.26
N ASP A 400 -20.67 5.05 -1.88
CA ASP A 400 -20.30 6.22 -2.68
C ASP A 400 -18.83 6.54 -2.39
N VAL A 401 -18.04 6.81 -3.43
CA VAL A 401 -16.59 7.12 -3.32
C VAL A 401 -16.36 8.41 -2.53
N ARG A 402 -17.33 9.34 -2.52
CA ARG A 402 -17.27 10.59 -1.76
C ARG A 402 -17.42 10.37 -0.25
N ALA A 403 -18.01 9.26 0.19
CA ALA A 403 -18.19 9.01 1.62
C ALA A 403 -16.84 8.91 2.37
N PRO A 404 -15.89 8.04 1.97
CA PRO A 404 -14.56 8.02 2.59
C PRO A 404 -13.78 9.32 2.34
N GLU A 405 -13.93 9.96 1.17
CA GLU A 405 -13.31 11.28 0.90
C GLU A 405 -13.72 12.31 1.97
N LEU A 406 -15.03 12.49 2.16
CA LEU A 406 -15.59 13.47 3.10
C LEU A 406 -15.29 13.11 4.56
N ALA A 407 -15.30 11.82 4.90
CA ALA A 407 -14.93 11.35 6.24
C ALA A 407 -13.44 11.62 6.54
N LEU A 408 -12.53 11.25 5.63
CA LEU A 408 -11.09 11.54 5.74
C LEU A 408 -10.84 13.05 5.81
N GLY A 409 -11.51 13.82 4.95
CA GLY A 409 -11.44 15.28 4.96
C GLY A 409 -11.93 15.88 6.28
N SER A 410 -13.02 15.37 6.84
CA SER A 410 -13.54 15.83 8.14
C SER A 410 -12.52 15.56 9.26
N LEU A 411 -11.98 14.35 9.31
CA LEU A 411 -10.93 13.98 10.29
C LEU A 411 -9.67 14.85 10.13
N ALA A 412 -9.21 15.11 8.91
CA ALA A 412 -8.06 15.97 8.65
C ALA A 412 -8.28 17.39 9.21
N ARG A 413 -9.47 17.95 8.99
CA ARG A 413 -9.84 19.29 9.47
C ARG A 413 -10.00 19.38 10.98
N ILE A 414 -10.53 18.33 11.59
CA ILE A 414 -10.59 18.21 13.05
C ILE A 414 -9.16 18.20 13.60
N ILE A 415 -8.32 17.27 13.16
CA ILE A 415 -6.95 17.14 13.69
C ILE A 415 -6.16 18.43 13.52
N ARG A 416 -6.27 19.11 12.39
CA ARG A 416 -5.58 20.37 12.15
C ARG A 416 -5.86 21.44 13.23
N ASN A 417 -7.05 21.38 13.85
CA ASN A 417 -7.55 22.36 14.80
C ASN A 417 -7.89 21.74 16.17
N ASP A 418 -7.36 20.57 16.53
CA ASP A 418 -7.79 19.86 17.74
C ASP A 418 -6.61 19.42 18.62
N SER A 419 -6.95 19.03 19.84
CA SER A 419 -6.08 18.62 20.92
C SER A 419 -5.32 17.33 20.62
N ILE A 420 -4.19 17.17 21.32
CA ILE A 420 -3.36 15.95 21.32
C ILE A 420 -4.18 14.69 21.65
N ILE A 421 -5.28 14.83 22.40
CA ILE A 421 -6.15 13.73 22.81
C ILE A 421 -6.83 13.10 21.59
N THR A 422 -7.43 13.90 20.71
CA THR A 422 -8.10 13.41 19.50
C THR A 422 -7.14 12.69 18.57
N VAL A 423 -5.93 13.25 18.40
CA VAL A 423 -4.86 12.60 17.64
C VAL A 423 -4.51 11.25 18.26
N THR A 424 -4.37 11.18 19.58
CA THR A 424 -4.05 9.94 20.29
C THR A 424 -5.14 8.90 20.11
N ASN A 425 -6.42 9.28 20.24
CA ASN A 425 -7.57 8.40 20.01
C ASN A 425 -7.61 7.86 18.58
N LEU A 426 -7.34 8.71 17.59
CA LEU A 426 -7.25 8.30 16.19
C LEU A 426 -6.09 7.34 15.94
N LEU A 427 -4.91 7.60 16.50
CA LEU A 427 -3.78 6.68 16.39
C LEU A 427 -4.07 5.33 17.06
N GLN A 428 -4.74 5.33 18.22
CA GLN A 428 -5.17 4.12 18.93
C GLN A 428 -6.22 3.32 18.17
N SER A 429 -7.03 3.97 17.32
CA SER A 429 -7.99 3.27 16.46
C SER A 429 -7.31 2.38 15.41
N GLY A 430 -6.01 2.56 15.14
CA GLY A 430 -5.31 1.81 14.10
C GLY A 430 -5.43 2.41 12.69
N ILE A 431 -5.97 3.63 12.57
CA ILE A 431 -6.16 4.33 11.28
C ILE A 431 -4.87 4.38 10.43
N MET A 432 -3.70 4.50 11.07
CA MET A 432 -2.40 4.55 10.39
C MET A 432 -2.05 3.28 9.62
N ASN A 433 -2.67 2.15 9.95
CA ASN A 433 -2.48 0.89 9.23
C ASN A 433 -3.25 0.88 7.90
N VAL A 434 -4.28 1.72 7.77
CA VAL A 434 -5.19 1.73 6.62
C VAL A 434 -4.92 2.92 5.69
N LEU A 435 -4.40 4.02 6.22
CA LEU A 435 -4.04 5.21 5.44
C LEU A 435 -3.08 4.98 4.27
N PRO A 436 -2.05 4.10 4.33
CA PRO A 436 -1.21 3.81 3.17
C PRO A 436 -2.03 3.37 1.96
N GLY A 437 -3.12 2.66 2.22
CA GLY A 437 -4.10 2.36 1.22
C GLY A 437 -4.71 3.63 0.65
N PHE A 438 -5.51 4.35 1.43
CA PHE A 438 -6.19 5.54 0.92
C PHE A 438 -5.28 6.58 0.25
N VAL A 439 -4.02 6.73 0.69
CA VAL A 439 -3.01 7.59 0.05
C VAL A 439 -2.70 7.18 -1.39
N ASN A 440 -2.64 5.88 -1.68
CA ASN A 440 -2.34 5.33 -2.99
C ASN A 440 -3.63 4.97 -3.77
N CYS A 441 -4.75 5.59 -3.40
CA CYS A 441 -6.03 5.46 -4.09
C CYS A 441 -5.93 6.05 -5.51
N PRO A 442 -6.46 5.39 -6.55
CA PRO A 442 -6.52 5.95 -7.90
C PRO A 442 -7.46 7.16 -7.99
N ASP A 443 -8.45 7.26 -7.09
CA ASP A 443 -9.20 8.50 -6.90
C ASP A 443 -8.33 9.51 -6.15
N LEU A 444 -7.83 10.48 -6.93
CA LEU A 444 -6.93 11.53 -6.46
C LEU A 444 -7.54 12.43 -5.38
N GLU A 445 -8.87 12.58 -5.30
CA GLU A 445 -9.51 13.36 -4.24
C GLU A 445 -9.47 12.60 -2.91
N VAL A 446 -9.75 11.29 -2.93
CA VAL A 446 -9.60 10.42 -1.75
C VAL A 446 -8.14 10.39 -1.29
N ALA A 447 -7.20 10.21 -2.23
CA ALA A 447 -5.77 10.24 -1.96
C ALA A 447 -5.32 11.57 -1.34
N TYR A 448 -5.80 12.69 -1.89
CA TYR A 448 -5.54 14.02 -1.35
C TYR A 448 -6.01 14.15 0.11
N ARG A 449 -7.23 13.71 0.43
CA ARG A 449 -7.76 13.77 1.81
C ARG A 449 -7.01 12.87 2.76
N ALA A 450 -6.62 11.68 2.32
CA ALA A 450 -5.78 10.78 3.09
C ALA A 450 -4.40 11.39 3.37
N LEU A 451 -3.78 12.00 2.36
CA LEU A 451 -2.50 12.70 2.51
C LEU A 451 -2.62 13.91 3.44
N ASP A 452 -3.67 14.72 3.33
CA ASP A 452 -3.92 15.85 4.24
C ASP A 452 -4.07 15.34 5.70
N LEU A 453 -4.83 14.27 5.90
CA LEU A 453 -4.96 13.61 7.20
C LEU A 453 -3.60 13.11 7.75
N VAL A 454 -2.81 12.44 6.92
CA VAL A 454 -1.46 11.97 7.29
C VAL A 454 -0.53 13.14 7.62
N ALA A 455 -0.52 14.19 6.81
CA ALA A 455 0.31 15.38 7.05
C ALA A 455 -0.03 16.02 8.41
N ASN A 456 -1.32 16.12 8.71
CA ASN A 456 -1.81 16.66 9.98
C ASN A 456 -1.45 15.74 11.16
N LEU A 457 -1.71 14.43 11.08
CA LEU A 457 -1.35 13.45 12.12
C LEU A 457 0.15 13.44 12.43
N THR A 458 0.98 13.44 11.39
CA THR A 458 2.45 13.37 11.51
C THR A 458 3.08 14.69 11.99
N SER A 459 2.34 15.79 11.95
CA SER A 459 2.83 17.09 12.44
C SER A 459 2.98 17.13 13.98
N TYR A 460 2.26 16.27 14.72
CA TYR A 460 2.26 16.20 16.19
C TYR A 460 3.52 15.50 16.75
N ARG A 461 3.92 15.85 17.99
CA ARG A 461 5.10 15.30 18.68
C ARG A 461 4.72 14.20 19.68
N ILE A 462 4.01 13.18 19.22
CA ILE A 462 3.52 12.10 20.10
C ILE A 462 4.32 10.82 19.81
N ASN A 463 4.70 10.08 20.85
CA ASN A 463 5.45 8.83 20.70
C ASN A 463 4.71 7.79 19.84
N ALA A 464 3.38 7.78 19.87
CA ALA A 464 2.55 6.93 19.01
C ALA A 464 2.76 7.18 17.50
N VAL A 465 3.13 8.39 17.09
CA VAL A 465 3.50 8.68 15.69
C VAL A 465 4.83 8.02 15.35
N ARG A 466 5.77 7.90 16.30
CA ARG A 466 7.07 7.27 16.06
C ARG A 466 6.98 5.76 15.84
N SER A 467 5.96 5.11 16.41
CA SER A 467 5.67 3.68 16.20
C SER A 467 4.91 3.38 14.92
N VAL A 468 4.58 4.39 14.10
CA VAL A 468 3.87 4.21 12.83
C VAL A 468 4.68 3.30 11.90
N PRO A 469 4.02 2.37 11.17
CA PRO A 469 4.66 1.53 10.15
C PRO A 469 5.03 2.34 8.91
N TRP A 470 6.07 3.18 9.00
CA TRP A 470 6.57 4.03 7.90
C TRP A 470 6.88 3.24 6.62
N PHE A 471 7.22 1.97 6.77
CA PHE A 471 7.56 1.05 5.68
C PHE A 471 6.42 0.83 4.67
N ASN A 472 5.15 1.04 5.03
CA ASN A 472 4.04 0.98 4.06
C ASN A 472 3.63 2.39 3.60
N LEU A 473 3.67 3.35 4.51
CA LEU A 473 3.15 4.70 4.24
C LEU A 473 4.04 5.49 3.29
N ILE A 474 5.36 5.43 3.46
CA ILE A 474 6.30 6.18 2.62
C ILE A 474 6.29 5.70 1.15
N PRO A 475 6.34 4.38 0.85
CA PRO A 475 6.16 3.90 -0.52
C PRO A 475 4.85 4.37 -1.15
N ALA A 476 3.74 4.33 -0.40
CA ALA A 476 2.44 4.82 -0.87
C ALA A 476 2.50 6.31 -1.24
N ILE A 477 3.04 7.17 -0.37
CA ILE A 477 3.19 8.61 -0.65
C ILE A 477 4.07 8.84 -1.89
N LEU A 478 5.16 8.09 -2.03
CA LEU A 478 6.09 8.20 -3.17
C LEU A 478 5.50 7.67 -4.47
N ALA A 479 4.60 6.68 -4.42
CA ALA A 479 3.86 6.18 -5.58
C ALA A 479 2.87 7.24 -6.07
N THR A 480 2.04 7.80 -5.18
CA THR A 480 1.11 8.88 -5.51
C THR A 480 1.83 10.10 -6.08
N LEU A 481 2.97 10.50 -5.48
CA LEU A 481 3.80 11.58 -5.98
C LEU A 481 4.27 11.32 -7.43
N GLN A 482 4.73 10.11 -7.71
CA GLN A 482 5.18 9.71 -9.05
C GLN A 482 4.05 9.82 -10.09
N VAL A 483 2.84 9.35 -9.75
CA VAL A 483 1.66 9.43 -10.62
C VAL A 483 1.32 10.89 -10.95
N CYS A 484 1.29 11.77 -9.93
CA CYS A 484 1.04 13.19 -10.13
C CYS A 484 2.09 13.87 -11.03
N MET A 485 3.36 13.49 -10.87
CA MET A 485 4.46 14.00 -11.69
C MET A 485 4.37 13.54 -13.14
N GLN A 486 4.03 12.27 -13.39
CA GLN A 486 3.80 11.74 -14.73
C GLN A 486 2.65 12.48 -15.43
N ARG A 487 1.49 12.62 -14.77
CA ARG A 487 0.33 13.35 -15.29
C ARG A 487 0.67 14.81 -15.62
N THR A 488 1.46 15.46 -14.77
CA THR A 488 1.91 16.84 -15.01
C THR A 488 2.86 16.93 -16.21
N ALA A 489 3.78 15.97 -16.36
CA ALA A 489 4.69 15.92 -17.49
C ALA A 489 3.94 15.69 -18.82
N GLU A 490 2.94 14.81 -18.83
CA GLU A 490 2.06 14.56 -19.98
C GLU A 490 1.24 15.80 -20.36
N ASN A 491 0.62 16.47 -19.37
CA ASN A 491 -0.11 17.71 -19.59
C ASN A 491 0.79 18.79 -20.21
N ARG A 492 2.05 18.91 -19.77
CA ARG A 492 3.03 19.82 -20.37
C ARG A 492 3.36 19.43 -21.81
N LYS A 493 3.62 18.15 -22.09
CA LYS A 493 3.88 17.66 -23.45
C LYS A 493 2.71 17.99 -24.39
N MET A 494 1.47 17.77 -23.96
CA MET A 494 0.28 18.13 -24.73
C MET A 494 0.21 19.63 -25.02
N LEU A 495 0.46 20.49 -24.01
CA LEU A 495 0.48 21.95 -24.20
C LEU A 495 1.57 22.41 -25.18
N TYR A 496 2.77 21.81 -25.13
CA TYR A 496 3.84 22.11 -26.07
C TYR A 496 3.50 21.68 -27.51
N SER A 497 2.93 20.48 -27.68
CA SER A 497 2.51 20.00 -29.00
C SER A 497 1.48 20.91 -29.66
N LYS A 498 0.50 21.39 -28.88
CA LYS A 498 -0.53 22.32 -29.35
C LYS A 498 0.05 23.68 -29.77
N LYS A 499 1.05 24.18 -29.03
CA LYS A 499 1.73 25.43 -29.35
C LYS A 499 2.55 25.34 -30.63
N LEU A 500 3.15 24.18 -30.93
CA LEU A 500 3.85 23.96 -32.20
C LEU A 500 2.89 23.93 -33.39
N THR A 501 1.76 23.24 -33.27
CA THR A 501 0.77 23.13 -34.36
C THR A 501 -0.03 24.41 -34.61
N SER A 502 -0.14 25.29 -33.60
CA SER A 502 -0.83 26.58 -33.74
C SER A 502 0.08 27.70 -34.25
N THR A 503 1.31 27.41 -34.67
CA THR A 503 2.16 28.41 -35.31
C THR A 503 1.59 28.66 -36.71
N PRO A 504 1.04 29.86 -36.99
CA PRO A 504 0.42 30.12 -38.28
C PRO A 504 1.48 30.01 -39.36
N ASN A 505 1.34 29.04 -40.26
CA ASN A 505 2.02 29.03 -41.55
C ASN A 505 1.44 30.16 -42.41
N SER A 506 1.64 31.42 -42.02
CA SER A 506 1.38 32.59 -42.85
C SER A 506 2.68 33.05 -43.49
N LYS A 507 3.14 32.25 -44.45
CA LYS A 507 3.90 32.75 -45.62
C LYS A 507 3.19 32.28 -46.88
N GLU A 508 1.91 32.59 -47.00
CA GLU A 508 1.28 32.69 -48.31
C GLU A 508 1.42 34.13 -48.79
N SER A 509 2.30 34.28 -49.78
CA SER A 509 2.48 35.45 -50.61
C SER A 509 1.15 35.83 -51.27
N THR A 510 0.62 36.99 -50.91
CA THR A 510 -0.45 37.66 -51.66
C THR A 510 0.10 38.16 -53.01
N PRO A 511 -0.47 37.78 -54.16
CA PRO A 511 -0.40 38.61 -55.36
C PRO A 511 -1.48 39.70 -55.28
N PRO A 512 -1.27 40.89 -55.88
CA PRO A 512 -2.25 41.97 -55.84
C PRO A 512 -3.24 41.83 -56.99
N ARG A 513 -4.55 41.85 -56.71
CA ARG A 513 -5.61 42.42 -57.59
C ARG A 513 -7.00 42.19 -56.98
N SER A 514 -7.68 43.27 -56.62
CA SER A 514 -8.74 43.95 -57.37
C SER A 514 -10.09 43.22 -57.33
N SER A 515 -11.05 43.89 -56.69
CA SER A 515 -12.50 43.91 -56.98
C SER A 515 -13.00 42.94 -58.05
N ASP A 516 -13.85 41.99 -57.68
CA ASP A 516 -15.29 42.05 -58.00
C ASP A 516 -16.06 40.83 -57.46
N GLU A 517 -17.31 41.13 -57.13
CA GLU A 517 -18.54 40.33 -57.01
C GLU A 517 -18.52 38.79 -57.07
N SER A 518 -19.35 38.22 -56.19
CA SER A 518 -20.56 37.42 -56.52
C SER A 518 -20.71 36.10 -55.77
N LEU A 519 -21.97 35.85 -55.38
CA LEU A 519 -22.51 34.66 -54.74
C LEU A 519 -22.23 33.38 -55.56
N SER A 520 -21.99 32.26 -54.87
CA SER A 520 -22.80 31.04 -55.07
C SER A 520 -22.46 29.93 -54.09
N SER A 521 -23.51 29.23 -53.71
CA SER A 521 -23.62 27.96 -53.00
C SER A 521 -22.83 26.80 -53.59
N SER A 522 -22.40 25.84 -52.77
CA SER A 522 -22.69 24.41 -53.00
C SER A 522 -22.17 23.51 -51.87
N ASP A 523 -22.96 22.47 -51.63
CA ASP A 523 -22.75 21.32 -50.76
C ASP A 523 -21.45 20.54 -51.00
N SER A 524 -20.87 20.00 -49.93
CA SER A 524 -20.20 18.67 -49.88
C SER A 524 -19.72 18.40 -48.45
N SER A 525 -20.39 17.50 -47.73
CA SER A 525 -20.01 16.09 -47.52
C SER A 525 -18.94 15.87 -46.44
N GLU A 526 -19.45 15.55 -45.24
CA GLU A 526 -19.01 14.49 -44.32
C GLU A 526 -17.58 13.94 -44.46
N CYS A 527 -16.74 14.24 -43.45
CA CYS A 527 -16.00 13.24 -42.66
C CYS A 527 -15.29 13.91 -41.46
N ASP A 528 -16.07 14.50 -40.55
CA ASP A 528 -15.55 15.01 -39.27
C ASP A 528 -15.49 13.89 -38.23
N ARG A 529 -14.38 13.13 -38.21
CA ARG A 529 -13.90 12.52 -36.97
C ARG A 529 -13.01 13.54 -36.26
N SER A 530 -13.63 14.58 -35.71
CA SER A 530 -12.93 15.47 -34.79
C SER A 530 -12.64 14.68 -33.51
N MET A 531 -11.37 14.33 -33.29
CA MET A 531 -10.92 13.94 -31.95
C MET A 531 -11.07 15.17 -31.07
N SER A 532 -12.14 15.18 -30.26
CA SER A 532 -12.43 16.26 -29.33
C SER A 532 -11.36 16.28 -28.23
N TYR A 533 -10.34 17.13 -28.39
CA TYR A 533 -9.42 17.41 -27.32
C TYR A 533 -10.14 18.15 -26.19
N PRO A 534 -9.84 17.85 -24.91
CA PRO A 534 -10.44 18.56 -23.79
C PRO A 534 -10.12 20.06 -23.83
N PRO A 535 -11.05 20.93 -23.40
CA PRO A 535 -10.83 22.38 -23.38
C PRO A 535 -9.72 22.79 -22.41
N VAL A 536 -9.00 23.87 -22.73
CA VAL A 536 -7.82 24.35 -21.98
C VAL A 536 -8.14 24.65 -20.50
N SER A 537 -9.36 25.05 -20.18
CA SER A 537 -9.81 25.30 -18.80
C SER A 537 -9.76 24.05 -17.92
N VAL A 538 -10.11 22.88 -18.46
CA VAL A 538 -10.09 21.60 -17.72
C VAL A 538 -8.65 21.21 -17.36
N ILE A 539 -7.69 21.45 -18.27
CA ILE A 539 -6.27 21.19 -18.01
C ILE A 539 -5.74 22.07 -16.86
N CYS A 540 -6.20 23.33 -16.77
CA CYS A 540 -5.79 24.23 -15.69
C CYS A 540 -6.31 23.79 -14.32
N GLU A 541 -7.58 23.37 -14.22
CA GLU A 541 -8.15 22.87 -12.96
C GLU A 541 -7.48 21.57 -12.50
N ASP A 542 -7.24 20.64 -13.42
CA ASP A 542 -6.53 19.39 -13.15
C ASP A 542 -5.11 19.63 -12.63
N ASN A 543 -4.39 20.62 -13.20
CA ASN A 543 -3.06 20.98 -12.74
C ASN A 543 -3.08 21.59 -11.33
N LEU A 544 -4.09 22.41 -10.99
CA LEU A 544 -4.24 22.98 -9.66
C LEU A 544 -4.46 21.88 -8.60
N ARG A 545 -5.34 20.92 -8.91
CA ARG A 545 -5.60 19.75 -8.04
C ARG A 545 -4.35 18.88 -7.88
N THR A 546 -3.67 18.61 -8.99
CA THR A 546 -2.42 17.82 -8.99
C THR A 546 -1.35 18.50 -8.13
N ASN A 547 -1.21 19.83 -8.22
CA ASN A 547 -0.28 20.58 -7.39
C ASN A 547 -0.60 20.46 -5.89
N ALA A 548 -1.88 20.50 -5.51
CA ALA A 548 -2.29 20.34 -4.11
C ALA A 548 -1.95 18.95 -3.57
N ILE A 549 -2.08 17.90 -4.39
CA ILE A 549 -1.70 16.53 -4.01
C ILE A 549 -0.19 16.42 -3.83
N VAL A 550 0.58 16.97 -4.78
CA VAL A 550 2.06 17.00 -4.70
C VAL A 550 2.52 17.74 -3.46
N GLU A 551 1.89 18.87 -3.14
CA GLU A 551 2.14 19.61 -1.90
C GLU A 551 1.92 18.70 -0.67
N SER A 552 0.77 18.04 -0.58
CA SER A 552 0.44 17.14 0.53
C SER A 552 1.39 15.93 0.61
N CYS A 553 1.78 15.34 -0.51
CA CYS A 553 2.79 14.27 -0.57
C CYS A 553 4.11 14.73 0.06
N ILE A 554 4.65 15.87 -0.39
CA ILE A 554 5.96 16.34 0.08
C ILE A 554 5.87 16.84 1.53
N ALA A 555 4.75 17.45 1.94
CA ALA A 555 4.48 17.79 3.33
C ALA A 555 4.48 16.55 4.24
N CYS A 556 3.83 15.46 3.81
CA CYS A 556 3.88 14.18 4.52
C CYS A 556 5.31 13.67 4.64
N LEU A 557 6.07 13.63 3.54
CA LEU A 557 7.46 13.16 3.55
C LEU A 557 8.36 13.99 4.48
N ALA A 558 8.22 15.32 4.43
CA ALA A 558 8.92 16.23 5.33
C ALA A 558 8.65 15.90 6.80
N ASN A 559 7.38 15.66 7.16
CA ASN A 559 6.98 15.32 8.53
C ASN A 559 7.42 13.90 8.93
N CYS A 560 7.32 12.92 8.02
CA CYS A 560 7.71 11.52 8.25
C CYS A 560 9.21 11.35 8.50
N MET A 561 10.06 12.15 7.84
CA MET A 561 11.51 12.08 8.01
C MET A 561 12.03 12.87 9.21
N PHE A 562 11.26 13.85 9.69
CA PHE A 562 11.68 14.68 10.81
C PHE A 562 11.80 13.84 12.09
N MET A 563 13.05 13.63 12.53
CA MET A 563 13.40 12.87 13.74
C MET A 563 12.97 11.38 13.71
N SER A 564 12.86 10.77 12.53
CA SER A 564 12.52 9.35 12.38
C SER A 564 13.59 8.60 11.57
N VAL A 565 14.45 7.84 12.25
CA VAL A 565 15.47 6.99 11.59
C VAL A 565 14.81 5.97 10.67
N LYS A 566 13.74 5.32 11.14
CA LYS A 566 12.95 4.36 10.34
C LYS A 566 12.33 5.02 9.11
N GLY A 567 11.79 6.23 9.26
CA GLY A 567 11.22 7.00 8.15
C GLY A 567 12.27 7.33 7.09
N LYS A 568 13.46 7.79 7.51
CA LYS A 568 14.57 8.06 6.59
C LYS A 568 15.06 6.81 5.86
N SER A 569 15.19 5.69 6.57
CA SER A 569 15.58 4.41 5.99
C SER A 569 14.59 3.97 4.91
N ALA A 570 13.28 3.98 5.22
CA ALA A 570 12.25 3.62 4.26
C ALA A 570 12.19 4.59 3.08
N PHE A 571 12.37 5.90 3.31
CA PHE A 571 12.47 6.90 2.25
C PHE A 571 13.63 6.62 1.29
N TYR A 572 14.82 6.32 1.82
CA TYR A 572 15.99 5.99 1.01
C TYR A 572 15.80 4.70 0.23
N GLN A 573 15.33 3.64 0.88
CA GLN A 573 15.07 2.33 0.25
C GLN A 573 14.07 2.39 -0.92
N ASN A 574 13.21 3.41 -0.96
CA ASN A 574 12.19 3.58 -1.99
C ASN A 574 12.53 4.67 -3.01
N HIS A 575 13.82 4.99 -3.19
CA HIS A 575 14.31 6.03 -4.10
C HIS A 575 13.65 7.40 -3.86
N GLY A 576 13.33 7.70 -2.60
CA GLY A 576 12.64 8.92 -2.23
C GLY A 576 13.43 10.18 -2.58
N LEU A 577 14.76 10.11 -2.52
CA LEU A 577 15.64 11.22 -2.85
C LEU A 577 15.46 11.66 -4.31
N ASP A 578 15.55 10.70 -5.24
CA ASP A 578 15.43 10.93 -6.68
C ASP A 578 14.06 11.52 -7.03
N LYS A 579 12.99 10.95 -6.45
CA LYS A 579 11.61 11.41 -6.67
C LYS A 579 11.39 12.84 -6.16
N VAL A 580 11.92 13.19 -4.99
CA VAL A 580 11.79 14.56 -4.44
C VAL A 580 12.61 15.58 -5.23
N ILE A 581 13.79 15.22 -5.72
CA ILE A 581 14.60 16.07 -6.61
C ILE A 581 13.88 16.27 -7.95
N GLN A 582 13.33 15.19 -8.52
CA GLN A 582 12.55 15.26 -9.74
C GLN A 582 11.30 16.14 -9.54
N ALA A 583 10.59 16.02 -8.41
CA ALA A 583 9.47 16.90 -8.07
C ALA A 583 9.91 18.37 -7.93
N PHE A 584 11.04 18.64 -7.28
CA PHE A 584 11.61 19.99 -7.17
C PHE A 584 11.86 20.61 -8.56
N SER A 585 12.44 19.84 -9.48
CA SER A 585 12.69 20.31 -10.85
C SER A 585 11.41 20.55 -11.64
N LEU A 586 10.43 19.63 -11.53
CA LEU A 586 9.18 19.71 -12.28
C LEU A 586 8.32 20.87 -11.77
N TYR A 587 8.25 21.10 -10.48
CA TYR A 587 7.40 22.13 -9.85
C TYR A 587 8.19 23.37 -9.37
N TYR A 588 9.35 23.66 -9.97
CA TYR A 588 10.21 24.81 -9.62
C TYR A 588 9.45 26.16 -9.52
N ASN A 589 8.43 26.36 -10.37
CA ASN A 589 7.63 27.60 -10.39
C ASN A 589 6.63 27.70 -9.21
N ASN A 590 6.35 26.61 -8.50
CA ASN A 590 5.49 26.63 -7.32
C ASN A 590 6.37 26.75 -6.06
N GLU A 591 6.41 27.96 -5.50
CA GLU A 591 7.28 28.27 -4.36
C GLU A 591 7.03 27.38 -3.15
N ILE A 592 5.77 27.04 -2.86
CA ILE A 592 5.39 26.20 -1.72
C ILE A 592 5.97 24.80 -1.88
N ILE A 593 5.73 24.16 -3.04
CA ILE A 593 6.25 22.83 -3.36
C ILE A 593 7.78 22.83 -3.31
N ARG A 594 8.41 23.86 -3.88
CA ARG A 594 9.86 24.05 -3.86
C ARG A 594 10.42 24.10 -2.43
N LEU A 595 9.82 24.91 -1.56
CA LEU A 595 10.23 25.01 -0.15
C LEU A 595 10.02 23.70 0.61
N LEU A 596 8.91 23.00 0.35
CA LEU A 596 8.64 21.70 0.94
C LEU A 596 9.65 20.63 0.50
N CYS A 597 10.05 20.61 -0.78
CA CYS A 597 11.11 19.73 -1.27
C CYS A 597 12.43 19.99 -0.53
N LEU A 598 12.86 21.26 -0.44
CA LEU A 598 14.08 21.63 0.29
C LEU A 598 14.03 21.20 1.76
N LYS A 599 12.87 21.38 2.40
CA LYS A 599 12.64 20.96 3.78
C LYS A 599 12.70 19.44 3.96
N THR A 600 12.14 18.71 3.01
CA THR A 600 12.16 17.25 2.93
C THR A 600 13.62 16.77 2.83
N LEU A 601 14.40 17.33 1.91
CA LEU A 601 15.82 17.03 1.74
C LEU A 601 16.66 17.40 2.98
N ALA A 602 16.41 18.57 3.58
CA ALA A 602 17.08 18.98 4.82
C ALA A 602 16.77 18.02 5.98
N ASN A 603 15.50 17.60 6.14
CA ASN A 603 15.11 16.63 7.17
C ASN A 603 15.75 15.26 6.95
N TYR A 604 15.97 14.86 5.71
CA TYR A 604 16.69 13.64 5.38
C TYR A 604 18.16 13.71 5.82
N VAL A 605 18.89 14.75 5.41
CA VAL A 605 20.33 14.93 5.69
C VAL A 605 20.60 15.16 7.17
N TYR A 606 19.71 15.86 7.89
CA TYR A 606 19.97 16.25 9.27
C TYR A 606 19.88 15.07 10.25
N PHE A 607 21.02 14.52 10.68
CA PHE A 607 21.09 13.54 11.76
C PHE A 607 21.12 14.26 13.11
N ASN A 608 20.20 13.87 13.99
CA ASN A 608 19.95 14.55 15.26
C ASN A 608 21.04 14.18 16.29
N THR A 609 22.21 14.80 16.19
CA THR A 609 23.30 14.61 17.18
C THR A 609 23.25 15.63 18.33
N THR A 610 22.49 16.72 18.20
CA THR A 610 22.41 17.75 19.25
C THR A 610 21.01 18.34 19.41
N SER A 611 20.61 18.55 20.68
CA SER A 611 19.31 19.09 21.13
C SER A 611 19.17 20.59 20.85
N ASN A 612 19.31 21.02 19.59
CA ASN A 612 19.21 22.43 19.25
C ASN A 612 17.73 22.88 19.12
N PRO A 613 17.25 23.85 19.94
CA PRO A 613 15.87 24.33 19.92
C PRO A 613 15.46 25.06 18.61
N CYS A 614 16.41 25.53 17.80
CA CYS A 614 16.14 26.17 16.50
C CYS A 614 15.48 25.22 15.49
N LEU A 615 15.52 23.91 15.74
CA LEU A 615 14.98 22.87 14.85
C LEU A 615 13.44 22.83 14.80
N LYS A 616 12.73 23.62 15.61
CA LYS A 616 11.25 23.73 15.56
C LYS A 616 10.73 24.22 14.19
N ARG A 617 11.53 24.95 13.40
CA ARG A 617 11.14 25.48 12.07
C ARG A 617 11.06 24.42 10.96
N PHE A 618 11.59 23.22 11.18
CA PHE A 618 11.69 22.17 10.14
C PHE A 618 10.47 21.22 10.05
N ARG A 619 9.37 21.48 10.75
CA ARG A 619 8.09 20.77 10.54
C ARG A 619 7.09 21.59 9.74
N TYR A 620 6.30 20.93 8.90
CA TYR A 620 5.15 21.55 8.26
C TYR A 620 3.93 21.41 9.17
N ARG A 621 3.28 22.53 9.51
CA ARG A 621 2.04 22.58 10.33
C ARG A 621 0.82 22.97 9.49
N GLY A 622 0.81 22.64 8.20
CA GLY A 622 -0.18 23.14 7.25
C GLY A 622 0.14 24.58 6.83
N LEU A 623 -0.18 24.93 5.58
CA LEU A 623 -0.38 26.32 5.20
C LEU A 623 -1.61 26.82 5.95
N LYS A 624 -1.43 27.65 7.01
CA LYS A 624 -2.50 28.59 7.36
C LYS A 624 -2.76 29.37 6.07
N THR A 625 -3.91 29.15 5.44
CA THR A 625 -4.27 29.79 4.18
C THR A 625 -4.17 31.29 4.40
N GLN A 626 -3.07 31.92 3.98
CA GLN A 626 -3.01 33.36 3.83
C GLN A 626 -3.94 33.66 2.66
N ARG A 627 -5.24 33.82 2.97
CA ARG A 627 -6.15 34.48 2.05
C ARG A 627 -5.59 35.88 1.85
N ASN A 628 -4.96 36.11 0.70
CA ASN A 628 -4.67 37.44 0.21
C ASN A 628 -6.00 38.20 0.11
N VAL A 629 -6.29 39.02 1.12
CA VAL A 629 -7.30 40.07 1.03
C VAL A 629 -6.70 41.18 0.18
N THR A 630 -6.67 40.99 -1.14
CA THR A 630 -6.56 42.11 -2.07
C THR A 630 -7.95 42.71 -2.25
N GLY A 631 -8.37 43.48 -1.25
CA GLY A 631 -9.50 44.40 -1.38
C GLY A 631 -8.98 45.71 -1.98
N ASN A 632 -9.04 45.83 -3.30
CA ASN A 632 -8.97 47.13 -3.97
C ASN A 632 -10.27 47.88 -3.67
N CYS A 633 -10.19 48.99 -2.93
CA CYS A 633 -11.16 50.08 -3.02
C CYS A 633 -10.43 51.28 -3.61
N ALA A 634 -10.86 51.67 -4.81
CA ALA A 634 -10.61 52.97 -5.40
C ALA A 634 -11.62 54.00 -4.87
N ASP A 635 -11.24 55.27 -5.00
CA ASP A 635 -11.99 56.52 -4.78
C ASP A 635 -12.11 56.92 -3.29
N ASP A 636 -11.79 58.15 -2.84
CA ASP A 636 -11.98 59.45 -3.49
C ASP A 636 -11.13 60.59 -2.85
N ASN A 637 -10.97 61.68 -3.61
CA ASN A 637 -10.21 62.91 -3.31
C ASN A 637 -10.84 63.84 -2.24
N SER A 638 -10.01 64.56 -1.47
CA SER A 638 -10.14 66.01 -1.10
C SER A 638 -9.09 66.36 -0.01
N SER A 639 -8.03 67.13 -0.32
CA SER A 639 -7.88 68.59 -0.39
C SER A 639 -7.46 69.26 0.93
N SER A 640 -6.40 70.10 0.85
CA SER A 640 -6.02 71.24 1.72
C SER A 640 -5.69 70.95 3.20
N ASP A 641 -4.75 71.56 3.91
CA ASP A 641 -3.87 72.72 3.68
C ASP A 641 -2.86 72.82 4.86
N VAL A 642 -1.67 73.35 4.57
CA VAL A 642 -0.95 74.41 5.33
C VAL A 642 -0.58 74.22 6.82
N LYS A 643 0.73 73.96 7.05
CA LYS A 643 1.75 74.83 7.71
C LYS A 643 1.76 75.03 9.25
N THR A 644 2.98 74.85 9.81
CA THR A 644 3.61 75.51 11.00
C THR A 644 2.98 75.20 12.38
N THR A 645 3.70 74.93 13.48
CA THR A 645 4.80 75.69 14.10
C THR A 645 5.36 74.95 15.35
N SER A 646 6.65 75.18 15.66
CA SER A 646 7.34 75.29 17.00
C SER A 646 6.96 74.38 18.18
N ARG A 647 7.87 73.57 18.73
CA ARG A 647 8.91 73.88 19.77
C ARG A 647 8.31 74.13 21.18
N THR A 648 8.59 73.21 22.13
CA THR A 648 9.25 73.38 23.46
C THR A 648 8.69 72.49 24.58
N THR A 649 9.63 71.83 25.28
CA THR A 649 9.74 71.57 26.73
C THR A 649 8.77 70.65 27.47
N ASP A 650 9.38 69.59 28.00
CA ASP A 650 9.41 69.16 29.41
C ASP A 650 8.17 68.64 30.14
N ALA A 651 8.35 67.37 30.55
CA ALA A 651 8.07 66.79 31.85
C ALA A 651 6.61 66.69 32.35
N GLY A 652 6.16 65.44 32.48
CA GLY A 652 5.02 65.04 33.31
C GLY A 652 4.25 63.91 32.63
N THR A 653 4.60 62.64 32.90
CA THR A 653 3.86 61.70 33.76
C THR A 653 2.54 61.21 33.13
N ASP A 654 2.36 59.89 33.20
CA ASP A 654 1.19 59.09 32.81
C ASP A 654 1.09 58.66 31.34
N SER A 655 1.63 57.45 31.09
CA SER A 655 1.22 56.61 29.97
C SER A 655 0.76 55.26 30.52
N ASP A 656 -0.57 55.12 30.62
CA ASP A 656 -1.27 53.85 30.47
C ASP A 656 -1.00 53.32 29.06
N GLU A 657 -0.16 52.30 28.93
CA GLU A 657 -0.15 51.41 27.76
C GLU A 657 -0.28 49.97 28.22
N ASP A 658 -1.54 49.55 28.17
CA ASP A 658 -2.04 48.18 28.14
C ASP A 658 -1.35 47.40 27.02
N SER A 659 -0.36 46.59 27.39
CA SER A 659 0.23 45.56 26.54
C SER A 659 -0.03 44.21 27.19
N GLY A 660 -1.07 43.54 26.71
CA GLY A 660 -1.40 42.16 27.06
C GLY A 660 -0.27 41.21 26.65
N ASN A 661 0.62 40.92 27.60
CA ASN A 661 1.43 39.71 27.60
C ASN A 661 0.49 38.54 27.92
N GLU A 662 0.17 37.72 26.91
CA GLU A 662 -0.37 36.39 27.14
C GLU A 662 0.74 35.52 27.76
N GLU A 663 0.63 35.32 29.07
CA GLU A 663 1.39 34.35 29.85
C GLU A 663 1.14 32.94 29.29
N GLU A 664 2.17 32.32 28.70
CA GLU A 664 2.21 30.87 28.56
C GLU A 664 2.47 30.29 29.97
N GLU A 665 1.46 29.64 30.54
CA GLU A 665 1.55 28.90 31.81
C GLU A 665 2.71 27.89 31.76
N GLU A 666 3.78 28.20 32.49
CA GLU A 666 4.74 27.23 32.97
C GLU A 666 4.03 26.31 33.98
N LEU A 667 3.75 25.07 33.56
CA LEU A 667 3.42 23.99 34.49
C LEU A 667 4.63 23.68 35.36
N SER A 668 4.60 24.26 36.55
CA SER A 668 5.54 24.06 37.63
C SER A 668 5.51 22.63 38.18
N SER A 669 6.72 22.13 38.41
CA SER A 669 7.13 21.08 39.34
C SER A 669 6.07 20.53 40.31
N LEU A 670 5.70 19.27 40.09
CA LEU A 670 5.29 18.39 41.20
C LEU A 670 6.54 17.71 41.76
N ASP A 671 7.00 18.28 42.86
CA ASP A 671 8.03 17.74 43.75
C ASP A 671 7.42 16.53 44.49
N VAL A 672 7.89 15.32 44.19
CA VAL A 672 7.54 14.10 44.94
C VAL A 672 8.83 13.48 45.45
N SER A 673 8.96 13.51 46.77
CA SER A 673 10.08 13.01 47.58
C SER A 673 10.41 11.53 47.31
N PRO A 674 11.70 11.11 47.34
CA PRO A 674 12.11 9.75 47.07
C PRO A 674 12.19 8.92 48.35
N GLN A 675 11.11 8.26 48.76
CA GLN A 675 11.20 7.13 49.69
C GLN A 675 10.20 6.01 49.38
N SER A 676 10.74 4.79 49.37
CA SER A 676 10.12 3.47 49.29
C SER A 676 9.30 3.15 48.04
N PHE A 677 9.90 2.37 47.13
CA PHE A 677 9.29 1.14 46.60
C PHE A 677 10.41 0.25 46.07
N ALA A 678 10.90 -0.64 46.95
CA ALA A 678 11.38 -1.93 46.50
C ALA A 678 10.16 -2.75 46.03
N ASN A 679 10.36 -3.56 44.99
CA ASN A 679 9.42 -4.52 44.40
C ASN A 679 8.31 -3.95 43.51
N VAL A 680 8.61 -3.76 42.21
CA VAL A 680 7.69 -4.11 41.12
C VAL A 680 8.53 -4.62 39.93
N ASP A 681 8.35 -5.89 39.62
CA ASP A 681 8.91 -6.60 38.46
C ASP A 681 8.54 -5.92 37.14
N MET A 682 9.57 -5.57 36.37
CA MET A 682 9.43 -5.08 35.01
C MET A 682 9.51 -6.27 34.05
N HIS A 683 8.35 -6.83 33.69
CA HIS A 683 8.24 -7.73 32.53
C HIS A 683 8.60 -6.97 31.25
N ARG A 684 9.88 -7.07 30.87
CA ARG A 684 10.39 -6.65 29.56
C ARG A 684 10.27 -7.83 28.62
N SER A 685 9.35 -7.75 27.67
CA SER A 685 9.18 -8.73 26.59
C SER A 685 10.36 -8.66 25.61
N SER A 686 11.51 -9.19 26.02
CA SER A 686 12.45 -9.83 25.11
C SER A 686 11.93 -11.24 24.88
N SER A 687 11.74 -11.63 23.62
CA SER A 687 11.61 -13.03 23.23
C SER A 687 12.96 -13.72 23.45
N PHE A 688 13.24 -14.01 24.71
CA PHE A 688 14.16 -15.04 25.14
C PHE A 688 13.25 -16.23 25.44
N THR A 689 13.27 -17.24 24.58
CA THR A 689 12.70 -18.53 24.90
C THR A 689 13.58 -19.13 25.99
N SER A 690 13.11 -19.07 27.24
CA SER A 690 13.63 -19.89 28.32
C SER A 690 13.20 -21.33 28.06
N GLU A 691 14.00 -22.03 27.25
CA GLU A 691 14.04 -23.49 27.20
C GLU A 691 14.99 -23.96 28.30
N ASP A 692 14.50 -24.02 29.54
CA ASP A 692 15.02 -24.95 30.54
C ASP A 692 14.42 -26.33 30.24
N SER A 693 14.88 -26.91 29.14
CA SER A 693 14.84 -28.35 28.91
C SER A 693 16.26 -28.76 28.56
N GLU A 694 17.02 -29.12 29.59
CA GLU A 694 18.21 -29.96 29.48
C GLU A 694 17.77 -31.31 28.87
N ASP A 695 17.59 -31.38 27.55
CA ASP A 695 17.64 -32.62 26.77
C ASP A 695 17.44 -32.33 25.28
N GLY A 696 18.50 -32.53 24.48
CA GLY A 696 18.46 -32.53 23.02
C GLY A 696 19.36 -31.48 22.37
N SER A 697 20.66 -31.79 22.28
CA SER A 697 21.70 -30.97 21.66
C SER A 697 21.41 -30.66 20.17
N CYS A 698 20.69 -29.58 19.90
CA CYS A 698 20.59 -29.02 18.56
C CYS A 698 21.84 -28.17 18.32
N LEU A 699 22.81 -28.71 17.59
CA LEU A 699 24.00 -27.95 17.20
C LEU A 699 23.58 -26.69 16.42
N PRO A 700 24.28 -25.55 16.61
CA PRO A 700 24.04 -24.37 15.79
C PRO A 700 24.16 -24.73 14.31
N SER A 701 23.29 -24.14 13.48
CA SER A 701 23.20 -24.44 12.04
C SER A 701 24.49 -24.14 11.26
N ARG A 702 25.43 -23.39 11.85
CA ARG A 702 26.73 -23.04 11.29
C ARG A 702 27.80 -23.04 12.38
N TYR A 703 28.91 -23.73 12.14
CA TYR A 703 30.08 -23.78 13.03
C TYR A 703 31.36 -24.05 12.22
N TYR A 704 32.52 -23.73 12.80
CA TYR A 704 33.82 -24.12 12.27
C TYR A 704 34.45 -25.21 13.12
N ILE A 705 35.31 -26.05 12.53
CA ILE A 705 36.05 -27.10 13.23
C ILE A 705 37.49 -26.63 13.45
N ARG A 706 37.97 -26.67 14.69
CA ARG A 706 39.37 -26.26 14.98
C ARG A 706 40.36 -27.14 14.24
N GLY A 707 41.34 -26.50 13.59
CA GLY A 707 42.39 -27.14 12.81
C GLY A 707 42.06 -27.36 11.34
N ASP A 708 40.78 -27.26 10.94
CA ASP A 708 40.41 -27.32 9.52
C ASP A 708 40.99 -26.13 8.76
N LYS A 709 41.37 -26.36 7.50
CA LYS A 709 41.93 -25.32 6.63
C LYS A 709 40.84 -24.77 5.73
N MET A 710 40.71 -23.45 5.72
CA MET A 710 39.78 -22.78 4.81
C MET A 710 40.26 -22.87 3.36
N PRO A 711 39.33 -22.93 2.38
CA PRO A 711 39.68 -23.04 0.96
C PRO A 711 40.24 -21.74 0.36
N PHE A 712 40.34 -20.67 1.15
CA PHE A 712 40.87 -19.37 0.75
C PHE A 712 42.04 -18.95 1.64
N THR A 713 42.89 -18.09 1.11
CA THR A 713 44.03 -17.48 1.80
C THR A 713 43.85 -15.97 1.86
N HIS A 714 44.81 -15.25 2.44
CA HIS A 714 44.85 -13.79 2.27
C HIS A 714 44.89 -13.43 0.78
N ASP A 715 43.90 -12.65 0.34
CA ASP A 715 43.79 -12.20 -1.03
C ASP A 715 43.11 -10.81 -1.10
N ALA A 716 42.68 -10.41 -2.29
CA ALA A 716 42.01 -9.12 -2.51
C ALA A 716 40.63 -9.02 -1.83
N THR A 717 40.03 -10.14 -1.43
CA THR A 717 38.68 -10.26 -0.85
C THR A 717 38.65 -10.82 0.56
N HIS A 718 39.74 -11.42 1.04
CA HIS A 718 39.82 -12.07 2.34
C HIS A 718 41.01 -11.54 3.16
N GLU A 719 40.74 -11.16 4.41
CA GLU A 719 41.76 -10.83 5.40
C GLU A 719 41.61 -11.80 6.59
N LEU A 720 42.69 -12.45 6.99
CA LEU A 720 42.71 -13.38 8.11
C LEU A 720 43.52 -12.79 9.27
N GLN A 721 42.95 -12.76 10.46
CA GLN A 721 43.65 -12.26 11.64
C GLN A 721 43.41 -13.21 12.82
N LEU A 722 44.45 -13.48 13.60
CA LEU A 722 44.34 -14.36 14.76
C LEU A 722 43.93 -13.62 16.05
N THR A 723 43.84 -12.29 16.00
CA THR A 723 43.56 -11.45 17.18
C THR A 723 42.09 -11.05 17.27
N SER A 724 41.53 -11.01 18.47
CA SER A 724 40.21 -10.43 18.76
C SER A 724 40.24 -8.90 18.88
N ARG A 725 41.44 -8.30 18.98
CA ARG A 725 41.63 -6.86 19.19
C ARG A 725 42.57 -6.29 18.13
N PRO A 726 42.10 -6.15 16.88
CA PRO A 726 42.90 -5.51 15.85
C PRO A 726 43.16 -4.04 16.18
N SER A 727 44.33 -3.54 15.76
CA SER A 727 44.66 -2.11 15.83
C SER A 727 43.64 -1.31 15.03
N LYS A 728 43.02 -0.29 15.63
CA LYS A 728 41.96 0.52 14.97
C LYS A 728 42.45 1.12 13.64
N SER A 729 43.69 1.58 13.58
CA SER A 729 44.26 2.19 12.37
C SER A 729 44.43 1.17 11.25
N ASP A 730 45.03 0.01 11.57
CA ASP A 730 45.28 -1.04 10.58
C ASP A 730 43.97 -1.66 10.10
N PHE A 731 43.02 -1.81 11.01
CA PHE A 731 41.69 -2.34 10.72
C PHE A 731 40.89 -1.39 9.81
N ALA A 732 40.92 -0.07 10.09
CA ALA A 732 40.32 0.93 9.22
C ALA A 732 40.98 0.95 7.83
N ALA A 733 42.31 0.84 7.76
CA ALA A 733 43.04 0.78 6.50
C ALA A 733 42.64 -0.45 5.66
N VAL A 734 42.52 -1.63 6.27
CA VAL A 734 42.07 -2.85 5.58
C VAL A 734 40.65 -2.70 5.06
N ILE A 735 39.72 -2.21 5.88
CA ILE A 735 38.33 -2.01 5.46
C ILE A 735 38.24 -0.98 4.33
N CYS A 736 38.95 0.14 4.46
CA CYS A 736 39.06 1.15 3.41
C CYS A 736 39.58 0.54 2.10
N GLY A 737 40.62 -0.30 2.22
CA GLY A 737 41.17 -1.10 1.13
C GLY A 737 40.11 -1.94 0.42
N PHE A 738 39.33 -2.74 1.15
CA PHE A 738 38.27 -3.55 0.57
C PHE A 738 37.19 -2.72 -0.11
N LEU A 739 36.69 -1.68 0.56
CA LEU A 739 35.65 -0.82 0.01
C LEU A 739 36.08 -0.12 -1.29
N ASN A 740 37.37 0.18 -1.44
CA ASN A 740 37.92 0.79 -2.65
C ASN A 740 38.26 -0.19 -3.77
N THR A 741 38.11 -1.51 -3.58
CA THR A 741 38.22 -2.49 -4.68
C THR A 741 36.94 -2.63 -5.50
N GLY A 742 35.82 -2.07 -5.03
CA GLY A 742 34.51 -2.31 -5.66
C GLY A 742 33.97 -3.74 -5.48
N ARG A 743 34.70 -4.61 -4.75
CA ARG A 743 34.30 -5.99 -4.44
C ARG A 743 33.93 -6.16 -2.97
N ILE A 744 33.14 -7.20 -2.67
CA ILE A 744 32.82 -7.57 -1.29
C ILE A 744 34.08 -8.15 -0.64
N GLY A 745 34.45 -7.63 0.52
CA GLY A 745 35.58 -8.13 1.31
C GLY A 745 35.11 -8.73 2.63
N THR A 746 35.78 -9.76 3.11
CA THR A 746 35.48 -10.39 4.40
C THR A 746 36.74 -10.46 5.27
N ILE A 747 36.63 -9.95 6.49
CA ILE A 747 37.67 -10.06 7.51
C ILE A 747 37.28 -11.18 8.47
N TYR A 748 38.18 -12.14 8.66
CA TYR A 748 38.02 -13.26 9.58
C TYR A 748 38.94 -13.09 10.78
N LEU A 749 38.34 -12.93 11.97
CA LEU A 749 39.08 -13.01 13.22
C LEU A 749 39.02 -14.44 13.77
N GLY A 750 40.17 -14.98 14.18
CA GLY A 750 40.32 -16.36 14.67
C GLY A 750 40.83 -17.36 13.63
N LEU A 751 41.26 -16.91 12.45
CA LEU A 751 41.96 -17.75 11.46
C LEU A 751 43.47 -17.49 11.49
N ASN A 752 44.26 -18.54 11.30
CA ASN A 752 45.71 -18.42 11.23
C ASN A 752 46.13 -17.82 9.87
N PRO A 753 46.82 -16.66 9.84
CA PRO A 753 47.24 -15.99 8.61
C PRO A 753 48.16 -16.83 7.71
N LYS A 754 48.92 -17.78 8.29
CA LYS A 754 49.97 -18.50 7.55
C LYS A 754 49.44 -19.67 6.72
N ASP A 755 48.41 -20.36 7.20
CA ASP A 755 47.93 -21.61 6.62
C ASP A 755 46.40 -21.70 6.55
N SER A 756 45.70 -20.60 6.87
CA SER A 756 44.24 -20.49 6.90
C SER A 756 43.57 -21.51 7.82
N SER A 757 44.26 -22.03 8.84
CA SER A 757 43.68 -22.97 9.80
C SER A 757 42.72 -22.26 10.76
N VAL A 758 41.58 -22.88 11.07
CA VAL A 758 40.64 -22.42 12.08
C VAL A 758 41.25 -22.58 13.47
N VAL A 759 41.43 -21.47 14.20
CA VAL A 759 41.92 -21.48 15.59
C VAL A 759 40.83 -21.06 16.56
N GLY A 760 40.02 -20.06 16.19
CA GLY A 760 39.08 -19.38 17.07
C GLY A 760 39.71 -18.23 17.85
N VAL A 761 38.88 -17.27 18.24
CA VAL A 761 39.18 -16.27 19.27
C VAL A 761 38.23 -16.46 20.44
N GLU A 762 38.78 -16.49 21.65
CA GLU A 762 38.00 -16.59 22.87
C GLU A 762 37.24 -15.28 23.10
N LEU A 763 35.91 -15.35 23.07
CA LEU A 763 35.02 -14.20 23.24
C LEU A 763 33.89 -14.55 24.19
N ASP A 764 33.88 -13.90 25.35
CA ASP A 764 32.73 -13.90 26.24
C ASP A 764 31.62 -12.97 25.71
N HIS A 765 30.51 -12.90 26.44
CA HIS A 765 29.37 -12.07 26.04
C HIS A 765 29.77 -10.59 25.91
N ASP A 766 30.52 -10.06 26.87
CA ASP A 766 30.89 -8.65 26.92
C ASP A 766 31.91 -8.28 25.82
N ALA A 767 32.87 -9.16 25.53
CA ALA A 767 33.84 -9.00 24.46
C ALA A 767 33.18 -9.02 23.07
N ARG A 768 32.12 -9.81 22.87
CA ARG A 768 31.34 -9.78 21.62
C ARG A 768 30.65 -8.44 21.41
N ASP A 769 30.02 -7.92 22.46
CA ASP A 769 29.34 -6.62 22.41
C ASP A 769 30.35 -5.47 22.24
N GLU A 770 31.48 -5.51 22.95
CA GLU A 770 32.58 -4.54 22.81
C GLU A 770 33.14 -4.55 21.38
N LEU A 771 33.42 -5.73 20.81
CA LEU A 771 33.91 -5.85 19.44
C LEU A 771 32.89 -5.31 18.44
N ARG A 772 31.60 -5.63 18.61
CA ARG A 772 30.54 -5.15 17.71
C ARG A 772 30.43 -3.63 17.72
N MET A 773 30.41 -3.01 18.90
CA MET A 773 30.40 -1.56 19.05
C MET A 773 31.69 -0.92 18.53
N GLY A 774 32.84 -1.58 18.75
CA GLY A 774 34.14 -1.12 18.27
C GLY A 774 34.23 -1.07 16.75
N VAL A 775 33.74 -2.12 16.07
CA VAL A 775 33.65 -2.16 14.61
C VAL A 775 32.70 -1.09 14.09
N ASP A 776 31.53 -0.95 14.70
CA ASP A 776 30.54 0.05 14.30
C ASP A 776 31.07 1.48 14.39
N HIS A 777 31.66 1.83 15.54
CA HIS A 777 32.27 3.13 15.76
C HIS A 777 33.45 3.39 14.81
N LEU A 778 34.25 2.37 14.51
CA LEU A 778 35.36 2.49 13.56
C LEU A 778 34.85 2.78 12.14
N LEU A 779 33.81 2.07 11.71
CA LEU A 779 33.20 2.22 10.38
C LEU A 779 32.55 3.59 10.17
N VAL A 780 31.95 4.15 11.22
CA VAL A 780 31.29 5.46 11.18
C VAL A 780 32.28 6.61 11.31
N GLU A 781 33.26 6.52 12.21
CA GLU A 781 34.11 7.67 12.56
C GLU A 781 35.47 7.69 11.85
N SER A 782 36.03 6.52 11.51
CA SER A 782 37.40 6.44 10.97
C SER A 782 37.47 6.48 9.45
N LEU A 783 36.31 6.43 8.77
CA LEU A 783 36.21 6.41 7.32
C LEU A 783 35.40 7.60 6.82
N THR A 784 35.81 8.17 5.69
CA THR A 784 35.15 9.27 4.98
C THR A 784 34.96 8.87 3.52
N PRO A 785 33.70 8.74 3.03
CA PRO A 785 32.46 8.83 3.81
C PRO A 785 32.35 7.68 4.83
N GLY A 786 31.60 7.91 5.91
CA GLY A 786 31.34 6.89 6.92
C GLY A 786 30.54 5.71 6.34
N VAL A 787 30.85 4.50 6.79
CA VAL A 787 30.25 3.25 6.29
C VAL A 787 28.97 2.96 7.05
N LEU A 788 27.88 2.72 6.32
CA LEU A 788 26.55 2.49 6.91
C LEU A 788 26.37 1.04 7.37
N HIS A 789 25.51 0.78 8.35
CA HIS A 789 25.18 -0.59 8.82
C HIS A 789 24.71 -1.57 7.74
N LEU A 790 24.20 -1.08 6.60
CA LEU A 790 23.78 -1.93 5.47
C LEU A 790 24.96 -2.40 4.61
N GLN A 791 26.09 -1.70 4.73
CA GLN A 791 27.32 -1.99 4.00
C GLN A 791 28.24 -2.94 4.76
N PHE A 792 27.86 -3.42 5.95
CA PHE A 792 28.63 -4.44 6.62
C PHE A 792 27.74 -5.44 7.36
N HIS A 793 28.25 -6.66 7.52
CA HIS A 793 27.62 -7.70 8.30
C HIS A 793 28.65 -8.31 9.25
N LEU A 794 28.29 -8.43 10.53
CA LEU A 794 29.14 -9.00 11.56
C LEU A 794 28.45 -10.21 12.17
N GLU A 795 29.08 -11.38 12.01
CA GLU A 795 28.61 -12.68 12.47
C GLU A 795 29.64 -13.33 13.39
N PHE A 796 29.16 -13.93 14.49
CA PHE A 796 29.99 -14.69 15.42
C PHE A 796 29.67 -16.18 15.23
N VAL A 797 30.58 -16.93 14.60
CA VAL A 797 30.38 -18.35 14.28
C VAL A 797 31.18 -19.20 15.27
N PRO A 798 30.55 -20.12 16.02
CA PRO A 798 31.25 -20.91 17.05
C PRO A 798 32.29 -21.86 16.44
N VAL A 799 33.40 -22.05 17.15
CA VAL A 799 34.43 -23.04 16.84
C VAL A 799 34.26 -24.25 17.73
N VAL A 800 34.27 -25.43 17.11
CA VAL A 800 34.06 -26.71 17.76
C VAL A 800 35.35 -27.53 17.66
N ASP A 801 35.75 -28.12 18.77
CA ASP A 801 36.87 -29.05 18.79
C ASP A 801 36.42 -30.43 18.32
N MET A 802 37.08 -30.96 17.29
CA MET A 802 36.91 -32.37 16.95
C MET A 802 37.44 -33.22 18.12
N PRO A 803 36.70 -34.24 18.57
CA PRO A 803 37.20 -35.14 19.57
C PRO A 803 38.47 -35.80 19.03
N THR A 804 39.61 -35.38 19.57
CA THR A 804 40.88 -36.01 19.26
C THR A 804 40.73 -37.47 19.63
N LYS A 805 40.90 -38.38 18.66
CA LYS A 805 40.91 -39.82 18.93
C LYS A 805 41.85 -40.02 20.11
N PRO A 806 41.38 -40.59 21.24
CA PRO A 806 42.23 -40.76 22.42
C PRO A 806 43.50 -41.48 21.94
N ASN A 807 44.64 -40.78 22.03
CA ASN A 807 45.91 -41.28 21.52
C ASN A 807 46.22 -42.59 22.25
N GLY A 808 45.91 -43.71 21.61
CA GLY A 808 46.13 -45.05 22.12
C GLY A 808 47.61 -45.30 22.33
N SER A 809 48.07 -45.10 23.55
CA SER A 809 49.35 -45.62 24.04
C SER A 809 49.23 -46.38 25.37
N ASP A 810 48.07 -46.38 26.03
CA ASP A 810 47.81 -47.34 27.12
C ASP A 810 47.21 -48.63 26.57
N LYS A 811 48.10 -49.52 26.19
CA LYS A 811 47.83 -50.94 25.97
C LYS A 811 47.35 -51.57 27.28
N GLY A 812 46.05 -51.88 27.37
CA GLY A 812 45.60 -52.97 28.22
C GLY A 812 44.32 -52.72 29.01
N ALA A 813 43.17 -52.82 28.35
CA ALA A 813 41.99 -53.42 28.96
C ALA A 813 41.03 -53.86 27.85
N THR A 814 40.46 -55.03 28.07
CA THR A 814 39.74 -55.89 27.13
C THR A 814 38.37 -55.34 26.72
N ALA A 815 38.04 -55.62 25.46
CA ALA A 815 36.81 -55.32 24.74
C ALA A 815 35.51 -55.67 25.51
N SER A 816 34.58 -54.72 25.49
CA SER A 816 33.14 -54.95 25.56
C SER A 816 32.47 -54.09 24.48
N ASP A 817 31.81 -54.77 23.53
CA ASP A 817 31.19 -54.26 22.30
C ASP A 817 29.87 -53.50 22.53
N ASP A 818 29.84 -52.51 23.42
CA ASP A 818 28.59 -51.76 23.69
C ASP A 818 28.70 -50.28 23.29
N GLU A 819 27.84 -49.94 22.31
CA GLU A 819 27.28 -48.63 21.97
C GLU A 819 28.26 -47.57 21.41
N ALA A 820 28.15 -47.35 20.09
CA ALA A 820 28.74 -46.21 19.38
C ALA A 820 28.19 -44.89 19.93
N THR A 821 28.78 -44.41 21.03
CA THR A 821 28.46 -43.14 21.65
C THR A 821 28.82 -42.05 20.64
N LEU A 822 27.80 -41.34 20.15
CA LEU A 822 27.99 -40.22 19.22
C LEU A 822 28.98 -39.22 19.83
N PRO A 823 29.94 -38.70 19.04
CA PRO A 823 30.91 -37.74 19.53
C PRO A 823 30.19 -36.51 20.11
N VAL A 824 30.31 -36.30 21.42
CA VAL A 824 29.76 -35.13 22.10
C VAL A 824 30.67 -33.94 21.78
N PHE A 825 30.19 -33.06 20.90
CA PHE A 825 30.85 -31.80 20.60
C PHE A 825 30.78 -30.86 21.82
N ARG A 826 31.93 -30.38 22.29
CA ARG A 826 31.98 -29.35 23.32
C ARG A 826 31.94 -27.98 22.64
N LEU A 827 30.90 -27.20 22.92
CA LEU A 827 30.84 -25.79 22.54
C LEU A 827 31.79 -25.01 23.45
N GLY A 828 32.96 -24.65 22.91
CA GLY A 828 33.90 -23.74 23.58
C GLY A 828 33.44 -22.28 23.50
N HIS A 829 34.14 -21.38 24.21
CA HIS A 829 33.98 -19.92 24.09
C HIS A 829 34.75 -19.32 22.90
N ASP A 830 35.20 -20.17 21.98
CA ASP A 830 35.94 -19.76 20.79
C ASP A 830 35.02 -19.52 19.61
N TYR A 831 35.21 -18.39 18.94
CA TYR A 831 34.44 -17.98 17.77
C TYR A 831 35.35 -17.59 16.61
N ILE A 832 34.87 -17.77 15.39
CA ILE A 832 35.32 -17.00 14.23
C ILE A 832 34.41 -15.79 14.09
N VAL A 833 34.99 -14.59 14.03
CA VAL A 833 34.22 -13.38 13.75
C VAL A 833 34.36 -13.08 12.27
N GLU A 834 33.24 -13.13 11.55
CA GLU A 834 33.16 -12.77 10.14
C GLU A 834 32.64 -11.35 10.00
N ILE A 835 33.44 -10.48 9.39
CA ILE A 835 33.09 -9.08 9.15
C ILE A 835 33.11 -8.87 7.64
N GLU A 836 31.95 -9.03 7.01
CA GLU A 836 31.75 -8.77 5.59
C GLU A 836 31.50 -7.27 5.36
N VAL A 837 32.20 -6.66 4.42
CA VAL A 837 32.06 -5.25 4.02
C VAL A 837 31.72 -5.14 2.54
N ARG A 838 30.78 -4.24 2.21
CA ARG A 838 30.20 -4.06 0.88
C ARG A 838 30.43 -2.62 0.38
N PRO A 839 31.10 -2.46 -0.76
CA PRO A 839 31.35 -1.14 -1.34
C PRO A 839 30.07 -0.53 -1.92
N LEU A 840 30.03 0.80 -1.98
CA LEU A 840 29.06 1.52 -2.78
C LEU A 840 29.67 1.86 -4.15
N PRO A 841 28.90 1.74 -5.24
CA PRO A 841 29.40 2.08 -6.57
C PRO A 841 29.75 3.57 -6.63
N ASN A 842 30.86 3.90 -7.31
CA ASN A 842 31.35 5.27 -7.51
C ASN A 842 31.73 6.03 -6.23
N VAL A 843 31.98 5.35 -5.12
CA VAL A 843 32.43 5.96 -3.86
C VAL A 843 33.86 5.56 -3.56
N ILE A 844 34.72 6.54 -3.29
CA ILE A 844 36.08 6.31 -2.80
C ILE A 844 36.10 6.65 -1.32
N TYR A 845 36.52 5.68 -0.52
CA TYR A 845 36.68 5.77 0.92
C TYR A 845 38.10 6.19 1.26
N CYS A 846 38.25 7.05 2.26
CA CYS A 846 39.54 7.43 2.82
C CYS A 846 39.48 7.37 4.34
N CYS A 847 40.60 7.08 4.99
CA CYS A 847 40.72 7.05 6.44
C CYS A 847 40.96 8.45 7.01
N SER A 848 40.98 8.56 8.35
CA SER A 848 41.38 9.80 9.05
C SER A 848 42.75 10.28 8.56
N GLY A 849 42.79 11.45 7.92
CA GLY A 849 43.99 12.00 7.28
C GLY A 849 43.92 12.10 5.75
N ASN A 850 42.78 11.79 5.12
CA ASN A 850 42.59 11.75 3.66
C ASN A 850 43.49 10.73 2.93
N GLU A 851 44.07 9.78 3.67
CA GLU A 851 44.78 8.66 3.09
C GLU A 851 43.76 7.64 2.58
N CYS A 852 43.92 7.20 1.34
CA CYS A 852 43.02 6.23 0.74
C CYS A 852 43.81 4.94 0.53
N PHE A 853 43.19 3.83 0.90
CA PHE A 853 43.82 2.52 0.88
C PHE A 853 43.19 1.68 -0.22
N TYR A 854 43.97 0.82 -0.84
CA TYR A 854 43.51 -0.11 -1.85
C TYR A 854 44.09 -1.50 -1.56
N ARG A 855 43.31 -2.54 -1.79
CA ARG A 855 43.68 -3.91 -1.46
C ARG A 855 44.15 -4.64 -2.73
N LEU A 856 45.43 -5.03 -2.75
CA LEU A 856 46.06 -5.75 -3.87
C LEU A 856 46.69 -7.04 -3.35
N ASP A 857 46.22 -8.19 -3.84
CA ASP A 857 46.79 -9.52 -3.53
C ASP A 857 47.07 -9.78 -2.04
N GLY A 858 46.11 -9.47 -1.18
CA GLY A 858 46.25 -9.68 0.27
C GLY A 858 47.05 -8.60 1.00
N LYS A 859 47.48 -7.55 0.32
CA LYS A 859 48.17 -6.40 0.92
C LYS A 859 47.35 -5.13 0.76
N THR A 860 47.27 -4.36 1.84
CA THR A 860 46.66 -3.04 1.82
C THR A 860 47.75 -2.01 1.55
N VAL A 861 47.63 -1.25 0.45
CA VAL A 861 48.58 -0.21 0.04
C VAL A 861 47.91 1.16 0.07
N VAL A 862 48.68 2.20 0.41
CA VAL A 862 48.21 3.59 0.34
C VAL A 862 48.34 4.08 -1.09
N LEU A 863 47.26 4.61 -1.66
CA LEU A 863 47.22 5.20 -3.00
C LEU A 863 46.49 6.54 -2.97
N ASP A 864 46.78 7.41 -3.93
CA ASP A 864 46.01 8.64 -4.10
C ASP A 864 44.61 8.36 -4.69
N CYS A 865 43.64 9.23 -4.43
CA CYS A 865 42.27 9.04 -4.91
C CYS A 865 42.16 8.93 -6.43
N GLN A 866 43.04 9.59 -7.20
CA GLN A 866 42.98 9.56 -8.66
C GLN A 866 43.45 8.21 -9.19
N LEU A 867 44.51 7.66 -8.58
CA LEU A 867 45.02 6.34 -8.91
C LEU A 867 44.02 5.23 -8.54
N ILE A 868 43.33 5.34 -7.39
CA ILE A 868 42.23 4.43 -7.04
C ILE A 868 41.11 4.49 -8.09
N ARG A 869 40.69 5.70 -8.47
CA ARG A 869 39.69 5.88 -9.53
C ARG A 869 40.13 5.23 -10.85
N GLN A 870 41.39 5.41 -11.23
CA GLN A 870 41.93 4.83 -12.45
C GLN A 870 41.96 3.30 -12.38
N LEU A 871 42.36 2.73 -11.23
CA LEU A 871 42.36 1.28 -11.03
C LEU A 871 40.96 0.70 -11.11
N LEU A 872 39.98 1.32 -10.44
CA LEU A 872 38.58 0.90 -10.51
C LEU A 872 38.05 0.89 -11.95
N ILE A 873 38.35 1.93 -12.73
CA ILE A 873 37.95 1.98 -14.15
C ILE A 873 38.61 0.84 -14.93
N LEU A 874 39.91 0.60 -14.72
CA LEU A 874 40.63 -0.47 -15.42
C LEU A 874 40.10 -1.87 -15.06
N GLU A 875 39.72 -2.10 -13.81
CA GLU A 875 39.10 -3.35 -13.36
C GLU A 875 37.69 -3.52 -13.94
N GLU A 876 36.86 -2.48 -13.90
CA GLU A 876 35.52 -2.51 -14.52
C GLU A 876 35.61 -2.75 -16.03
N GLU A 877 36.58 -2.12 -16.72
CA GLU A 877 36.85 -2.35 -18.14
C GLU A 877 37.30 -3.79 -18.39
N ALA A 878 38.17 -4.36 -17.55
CA ALA A 878 38.61 -5.75 -17.67
C ALA A 878 37.43 -6.72 -17.48
N ASP A 879 36.59 -6.52 -16.47
CA ASP A 879 35.41 -7.33 -16.21
C ASP A 879 34.40 -7.24 -17.37
N CYS A 880 34.21 -6.04 -17.94
CA CYS A 880 33.39 -5.85 -19.14
C CYS A 880 33.95 -6.59 -20.35
N VAL A 881 35.28 -6.55 -20.55
CA VAL A 881 35.95 -7.27 -21.64
C VAL A 881 35.77 -8.78 -21.49
N GLU A 882 35.93 -9.34 -20.29
CA GLU A 882 35.69 -10.76 -20.02
C GLU A 882 34.24 -11.16 -20.30
N GLN A 883 33.26 -10.35 -19.86
CA GLN A 883 31.84 -10.59 -20.16
C GLN A 883 31.56 -10.54 -21.67
N ILE A 884 32.15 -9.60 -22.39
CA ILE A 884 32.03 -9.53 -23.86
C ILE A 884 32.60 -10.79 -24.50
N VAL A 885 33.73 -11.32 -24.00
CA VAL A 885 34.32 -12.57 -24.50
C VAL A 885 33.40 -13.77 -24.22
N GLN A 886 32.84 -13.88 -23.01
CA GLN A 886 31.89 -14.95 -22.66
C GLN A 886 30.63 -14.89 -23.52
N LEU A 887 30.02 -13.72 -23.68
CA LEU A 887 28.82 -13.53 -24.50
C LEU A 887 29.10 -13.83 -25.98
N ARG A 888 30.31 -13.55 -26.49
CA ARG A 888 30.72 -13.94 -27.84
C ARG A 888 30.84 -15.45 -28.00
N GLN A 889 31.37 -16.16 -27.00
CA GLN A 889 31.44 -17.63 -27.01
C GLN A 889 30.04 -18.25 -26.94
N GLU A 890 29.15 -17.70 -26.13
CA GLU A 890 27.76 -18.14 -26.04
C GLU A 890 27.01 -17.90 -27.35
N LEU A 891 27.17 -16.72 -27.97
CA LEU A 891 26.59 -16.42 -29.29
C LEU A 891 27.11 -17.37 -30.38
N GLN A 892 28.40 -17.70 -30.39
CA GLN A 892 28.97 -18.68 -31.34
C GLN A 892 28.38 -20.07 -31.12
N THR A 893 28.16 -20.46 -29.87
CA THR A 893 27.54 -21.75 -29.52
C THR A 893 26.09 -21.80 -30.00
N LEU A 894 25.31 -20.76 -29.73
CA LEU A 894 23.91 -20.67 -30.17
C LEU A 894 23.77 -20.58 -31.70
N GLN A 895 24.70 -19.91 -32.38
CA GLN A 895 24.74 -19.89 -33.85
C GLN A 895 25.02 -21.29 -34.42
N ALA A 896 25.97 -22.03 -33.85
CA ALA A 896 26.24 -23.40 -34.26
C ALA A 896 25.03 -24.33 -34.04
N GLU A 897 24.30 -24.17 -32.93
CA GLU A 897 23.06 -24.90 -32.68
C GLU A 897 21.94 -24.53 -33.68
N ALA A 898 21.80 -23.25 -34.01
CA ALA A 898 20.82 -22.79 -34.99
C ALA A 898 21.10 -23.32 -36.41
N ASP A 899 22.37 -23.30 -36.83
CA ASP A 899 22.80 -23.85 -38.12
C ASP A 899 22.57 -25.37 -38.18
N GLN A 900 22.81 -26.08 -37.07
CA GLN A 900 22.52 -27.51 -36.96
C GLN A 900 21.01 -27.79 -37.11
N LEU A 901 20.15 -26.98 -36.49
CA LEU A 901 18.69 -27.10 -36.63
C LEU A 901 18.22 -26.80 -38.06
N GLN A 902 18.81 -25.80 -38.74
CA GLN A 902 18.50 -25.51 -40.14
C GLN A 902 18.95 -26.63 -41.10
N SER A 903 20.04 -27.32 -40.80
CA SER A 903 20.48 -28.47 -41.61
C SER A 903 19.58 -29.71 -41.45
N LEU A 904 18.78 -29.77 -40.39
CA LEU A 904 17.85 -30.86 -40.10
C LEU A 904 16.44 -30.61 -40.69
N SER A 905 16.12 -29.37 -41.06
CA SER A 905 14.88 -28.98 -41.75
C SER A 905 15.03 -29.04 -43.26
#